data_AF-A0A401ZV30-F1
#
_entry.id   AF-A0A401ZV30-F1
#
_cell.length_a   1.000
_cell.length_b   1.000
_cell.length_c   1.000
_cell.angle_alpha   90.00
_cell.angle_beta   90.00
_cell.angle_gamma   90.00
#
_symmetry.space_group_name_H-M   'P 1'
#
loop_
_entity.id
_entity.type
_entity.pdbx_description
1 polymer ?
#
loop_
_entity_poly.entity_id
_entity_poly.type
_entity_poly.pdbx_seq_one_letter_code
_entity_poly.pdbx_strand_id
1 'polypeptide(L)'
;MLHRRNADHPRSTDGKTIARSNYLRKVLVNVGATILSIGMLMMALFWLMPTRSSHAETTPVSKPYVGVNMGLQFDMFTDMMKDSGTWTNTTDNNNAAIDANGWPTQDAQLYIWQGATQMDGTYKLSFNGKATLSNGLSYAQFNNQQYNASTNTTTVDMVVTDTGFENFQLTFKNTQRTATSATNTGVTNVQVFRPTSEGSTTAFASSTIFTPWIESAVAPYSYMRFMSGTNWNSSVNWSDRTTVNYATQQKVLPGESGFEGNQMAFEYMVKLANETNLDLYVNVPDRANDDYITKLAQLVLYGSDGTTPYTSPQSNPVWAPLNANLHLYVEYTNEAWNFQFQQAHDIDSYADQEACGVSSFNACPSPIPTTSPINYDGASNEDIFRFRYYAQQSEHVSSLFRSVFGDSAMGSRVRPLLFWQYDNLNNTAQTEIQFLNDYYNNADGVQHVSNPHPLSYYFWGGGGAVYYHSNNDNASTVDGIFNAGIPSDDYQKTLTIESYWAHAYGLHDAAYEGGWAIGGDGATTLQNQAKNDPRAKQTMLNSYNDFVQAGGDLYTVGTYGQWDHAITASSSPLVQAAAAINASTYTVPAVTLGFEVAGSTIIPAAQYTVTENYAGNNRTNLGVTTSYQLRIDTTGSYQIAVGIGNATSGGKVGVYVDGALLSTITVPNTGSTTSYQSIVAGSSSLTAGVHSVQLRATANASGSSYAGYVNALFVQPGTGTPPSVPTPGALPSGWLSQDIGGVGLSGAASYASSTGTYTLTASGGDIWNSADQFRFAYQQLTGDGSIVARVTSLSNSNPYAKIGVMMRDSLNASAANVMSYYSPSGDTTYESRTTDNGTTNHPTPIQRTPPYWVKLVRAGNTFTGYNSPDGQNWTQQGSDTITMPSTIYLGLAVDAHDNTILTTGTIDNVTLTGSISGSNPTPTPTPTPNPTPTPTPIPTQTPTPTPTPPPASWMQCASEGGTCTFSGTQVVRYGANGHYNYQTATGSIGCNNTVFGDPIVGTFKSCSVAPIPPSTWTQCASEWGTCTVPGTVTVAYGSGSTYVYKTITGSVGCNNNVFGDPTVGVAKTCYYK
;
A
#
# COMPACT_ATOMS: atom_id res chain seq x y z
N MET A 1 -23.49 33.25 -41.78
CA MET A 1 -24.60 33.91 -42.51
C MET A 1 -25.29 34.89 -41.56
N LEU A 2 -25.47 36.13 -42.00
CA LEU A 2 -26.23 37.21 -41.34
C LEU A 2 -27.72 37.13 -41.73
N HIS A 3 -28.64 37.53 -40.84
CA HIS A 3 -29.76 38.42 -41.21
C HIS A 3 -30.42 39.16 -40.01
N ARG A 4 -30.35 40.52 -40.08
CA ARG A 4 -31.37 41.59 -39.76
C ARG A 4 -31.96 41.71 -38.33
N ARG A 5 -32.29 42.89 -37.75
CA ARG A 5 -32.72 44.21 -38.29
C ARG A 5 -32.68 45.34 -37.20
N ASN A 6 -32.38 46.57 -37.66
CA ASN A 6 -32.77 47.93 -37.18
C ASN A 6 -32.29 48.47 -35.80
N ALA A 7 -31.88 49.73 -35.62
CA ALA A 7 -32.11 50.97 -36.38
C ALA A 7 -30.96 52.01 -36.28
N ASP A 8 -30.76 52.68 -37.42
CA ASP A 8 -30.31 54.05 -37.73
C ASP A 8 -29.03 54.71 -37.18
N HIS A 9 -28.36 55.33 -38.16
CA HIS A 9 -27.05 55.97 -38.26
C HIS A 9 -27.24 57.50 -38.44
N PRO A 10 -26.21 58.39 -38.37
CA PRO A 10 -25.06 58.42 -39.30
C PRO A 10 -23.68 58.64 -38.63
N ARG A 11 -22.63 57.94 -39.11
CA ARG A 11 -21.50 58.40 -39.98
C ARG A 11 -20.71 59.59 -39.43
N SER A 12 -19.38 59.66 -39.40
CA SER A 12 -18.24 58.91 -39.99
C SER A 12 -16.97 59.46 -39.27
N THR A 13 -15.80 58.84 -39.14
CA THR A 13 -14.91 58.14 -40.08
C THR A 13 -13.82 57.39 -39.29
N ASP A 14 -13.27 56.34 -39.92
CA ASP A 14 -12.14 55.45 -39.58
C ASP A 14 -10.91 56.12 -38.94
N GLY A 15 -10.04 55.44 -38.18
CA GLY A 15 -9.92 54.02 -37.84
C GLY A 15 -8.60 53.71 -37.10
N LYS A 16 -8.47 52.43 -36.72
CA LYS A 16 -7.29 51.68 -36.24
C LYS A 16 -7.01 51.56 -34.72
N THR A 17 -7.46 50.40 -34.22
CA THR A 17 -6.65 49.31 -33.63
C THR A 17 -6.12 49.41 -32.19
N ILE A 18 -6.86 48.72 -31.32
CA ILE A 18 -6.46 47.76 -30.26
C ILE A 18 -5.59 48.26 -29.08
N ALA A 19 -6.24 48.25 -27.90
CA ALA A 19 -5.76 47.89 -26.55
C ALA A 19 -6.25 48.90 -25.48
N ARG A 20 -7.42 48.62 -24.92
CA ARG A 20 -8.03 49.22 -23.72
C ARG A 20 -8.95 48.15 -23.15
N SER A 21 -9.17 47.98 -21.86
CA SER A 21 -8.85 48.76 -20.67
C SER A 21 -9.18 47.79 -19.54
N ASN A 22 -8.25 47.53 -18.63
CA ASN A 22 -8.12 48.30 -17.40
C ASN A 22 -9.41 48.39 -16.57
N TYR A 23 -9.24 47.89 -15.34
CA TYR A 23 -9.61 48.60 -14.12
C TYR A 23 -11.09 48.68 -13.76
N LEU A 24 -11.46 47.80 -12.83
CA LEU A 24 -12.15 48.22 -11.60
C LEU A 24 -11.87 47.17 -10.51
N ARG A 25 -10.82 47.40 -9.72
CA ARG A 25 -10.69 47.01 -8.29
C ARG A 25 -9.36 47.55 -7.73
N LYS A 26 -9.32 48.88 -7.54
CA LYS A 26 -8.35 49.58 -6.68
C LYS A 26 -9.07 50.03 -5.41
N VAL A 27 -9.19 49.15 -4.41
CA VAL A 27 -9.19 49.48 -2.97
C VAL A 27 -8.84 48.18 -2.24
N LEU A 28 -7.54 47.95 -2.00
CA LEU A 28 -6.91 47.03 -0.99
C LEU A 28 -5.44 46.72 -1.35
N VAL A 29 -4.72 47.69 -1.92
CA VAL A 29 -3.25 47.64 -2.03
C VAL A 29 -2.71 48.66 -1.03
N ASN A 30 -2.42 48.22 0.20
CA ASN A 30 -1.47 48.91 1.09
C ASN A 30 -0.96 48.08 2.30
N VAL A 31 -1.11 46.74 2.29
CA VAL A 31 -0.43 45.88 3.29
C VAL A 31 0.50 44.83 2.63
N GLY A 32 0.38 44.59 1.33
CA GLY A 32 1.22 43.61 0.61
C GLY A 32 2.58 44.12 0.11
N ALA A 33 2.86 45.43 0.18
CA ALA A 33 4.04 46.01 -0.47
C ALA A 33 5.32 46.03 0.40
N THR A 34 5.22 45.72 1.70
CA THR A 34 6.38 45.67 2.62
C THR A 34 6.96 44.26 2.78
N ILE A 35 6.20 43.22 2.45
CA ILE A 35 6.66 41.81 2.54
C ILE A 35 7.41 41.38 1.27
N LEU A 36 7.05 41.92 0.10
CA LEU A 36 7.76 41.63 -1.15
C LEU A 36 9.13 42.34 -1.27
N SER A 37 9.33 43.45 -0.56
CA SER A 37 10.60 44.21 -0.60
C SER A 37 11.68 43.65 0.33
N ILE A 38 11.33 42.83 1.34
CA ILE A 38 12.30 42.11 2.18
C ILE A 38 12.75 40.81 1.50
N GLY A 39 11.85 40.14 0.78
CA GLY A 39 12.19 38.97 -0.05
C GLY A 39 13.07 39.30 -1.25
N MET A 40 12.86 40.45 -1.91
CA MET A 40 13.66 40.85 -3.08
C MET A 40 14.98 41.58 -2.73
N LEU A 41 15.13 42.17 -1.53
CA LEU A 41 16.42 42.73 -1.12
C LEU A 41 17.45 41.65 -0.72
N MET A 42 17.01 40.45 -0.32
CA MET A 42 17.91 39.32 -0.07
C MET A 42 18.40 38.64 -1.37
N MET A 43 17.67 38.77 -2.49
CA MET A 43 18.09 38.24 -3.79
C MET A 43 19.01 39.20 -4.58
N ALA A 44 18.98 40.51 -4.32
CA ALA A 44 19.77 41.50 -5.07
C ALA A 44 21.14 41.82 -4.45
N LEU A 45 21.40 41.46 -3.18
CA LEU A 45 22.72 41.62 -2.55
C LEU A 45 23.71 40.48 -2.85
N PHE A 46 23.27 39.45 -3.59
CA PHE A 46 24.12 38.32 -4.02
C PHE A 46 24.75 38.46 -5.42
N TRP A 47 24.47 39.55 -6.15
CA TRP A 47 24.89 39.71 -7.55
C TRP A 47 26.03 40.71 -7.82
N LEU A 48 26.71 41.22 -6.78
CA LEU A 48 27.80 42.20 -6.95
C LEU A 48 29.07 41.91 -6.11
N MET A 49 29.26 40.67 -5.67
CA MET A 49 30.56 40.22 -5.15
C MET A 49 31.26 39.38 -6.23
N PRO A 50 32.56 39.56 -6.48
CA PRO A 50 33.29 38.71 -7.41
C PRO A 50 33.15 37.26 -6.94
N THR A 51 32.64 36.41 -7.82
CA THR A 51 32.44 34.96 -7.69
C THR A 51 33.31 34.33 -6.61
N ARG A 52 32.79 34.27 -5.40
CA ARG A 52 33.19 33.28 -4.40
C ARG A 52 32.08 32.27 -4.36
N SER A 53 32.25 31.22 -5.16
CA SER A 53 31.55 29.95 -5.03
C SER A 53 31.50 29.58 -3.55
N SER A 54 30.34 29.68 -2.93
CA SER A 54 30.06 29.04 -1.65
C SER A 54 29.30 27.75 -1.92
N HIS A 55 29.91 26.89 -2.75
CA HIS A 55 29.88 25.45 -2.54
C HIS A 55 31.18 25.13 -1.80
N ALA A 56 31.10 25.11 -0.48
CA ALA A 56 32.16 24.51 0.33
C ALA A 56 31.97 22.99 0.31
N GLU A 57 32.22 22.37 -0.85
CA GLU A 57 32.79 21.03 -0.92
C GLU A 57 34.23 21.18 -1.39
N THR A 58 35.07 21.80 -0.56
CA THR A 58 36.53 21.85 -0.78
C THR A 58 37.26 20.72 -0.05
N THR A 59 36.59 19.61 0.19
CA THR A 59 37.26 18.33 0.43
C THR A 59 36.80 17.35 -0.65
N PRO A 60 37.64 16.99 -1.64
CA PRO A 60 37.34 15.96 -2.65
C PRO A 60 37.39 14.55 -2.02
N VAL A 61 36.65 14.37 -0.93
CA VAL A 61 36.92 13.34 0.07
C VAL A 61 35.61 12.91 0.73
N SER A 62 35.01 11.84 0.22
CA SER A 62 34.26 10.84 1.01
C SER A 62 33.50 9.89 0.09
N LYS A 63 34.10 8.76 -0.27
CA LYS A 63 33.36 7.57 -0.70
C LYS A 63 34.11 6.34 -0.26
N PRO A 64 33.41 5.41 0.42
CA PRO A 64 32.67 4.38 -0.31
C PRO A 64 31.29 4.13 0.31
N TYR A 65 30.23 4.56 -0.37
CA TYR A 65 28.88 4.12 -0.02
C TYR A 65 28.64 2.80 -0.71
N VAL A 66 28.33 1.75 0.05
CA VAL A 66 28.08 0.43 -0.57
C VAL A 66 26.61 0.18 -0.83
N GLY A 67 25.91 1.25 -1.19
CA GLY A 67 24.50 1.26 -1.56
C GLY A 67 23.52 0.91 -0.47
N VAL A 68 23.88 0.18 0.58
CA VAL A 68 23.10 0.16 1.80
C VAL A 68 23.45 1.42 2.59
N ASN A 69 22.45 2.23 2.95
CA ASN A 69 22.57 3.56 3.56
C ASN A 69 23.35 3.50 4.89
N MET A 70 24.68 3.44 4.82
CA MET A 70 25.62 3.34 5.93
C MET A 70 26.63 4.48 5.84
N GLY A 71 27.00 5.03 6.99
CA GLY A 71 27.93 6.14 7.11
C GLY A 71 29.36 5.87 6.59
N LEU A 72 30.17 6.93 6.68
CA LEU A 72 31.40 7.20 5.94
C LEU A 72 32.69 6.48 6.41
N GLN A 73 32.76 5.16 6.63
CA GLN A 73 34.02 4.60 7.21
C GLN A 73 34.65 3.33 6.60
N PHE A 74 34.55 3.08 5.28
CA PHE A 74 35.41 2.09 4.59
C PHE A 74 35.36 0.68 5.20
N ASP A 75 34.20 0.31 5.77
CA ASP A 75 34.06 -0.84 6.67
C ASP A 75 33.47 -2.09 6.05
N MET A 76 33.29 -2.10 4.74
CA MET A 76 32.59 -3.18 4.09
C MET A 76 33.52 -4.21 3.46
N PHE A 77 34.50 -3.78 2.66
CA PHE A 77 35.41 -4.73 2.03
C PHE A 77 36.59 -5.03 2.96
N THR A 78 37.05 -6.27 2.94
CA THR A 78 38.33 -6.63 3.60
C THR A 78 39.53 -6.07 2.83
N ASP A 79 39.41 -5.98 1.50
CA ASP A 79 40.35 -5.32 0.59
C ASP A 79 39.97 -3.85 0.47
N MET A 80 40.70 -3.00 1.19
CA MET A 80 40.44 -1.57 1.26
C MET A 80 40.62 -0.86 -0.09
N MET A 81 41.25 -1.49 -1.08
CA MET A 81 41.28 -0.92 -2.43
C MET A 81 39.88 -0.83 -3.06
N LYS A 82 38.95 -1.72 -2.69
CA LYS A 82 37.58 -1.68 -3.22
C LYS A 82 36.78 -0.49 -2.69
N ASP A 83 37.14 -0.05 -1.49
CA ASP A 83 36.59 1.10 -0.79
C ASP A 83 37.34 2.42 -1.10
N SER A 84 38.48 2.36 -1.79
CA SER A 84 39.34 3.51 -2.04
C SER A 84 38.80 4.49 -3.11
N GLY A 85 39.32 5.72 -3.07
CA GLY A 85 38.99 6.79 -4.03
C GLY A 85 39.67 6.64 -5.39
N THR A 86 39.53 7.65 -6.25
CA THR A 86 40.14 7.66 -7.59
C THR A 86 41.66 7.89 -7.54
N TRP A 87 42.35 7.39 -8.57
CA TRP A 87 43.79 7.63 -8.74
C TRP A 87 44.05 9.09 -9.13
N THR A 88 44.99 9.71 -8.43
CA THR A 88 45.48 11.08 -8.69
C THR A 88 46.98 11.06 -9.00
N ASN A 89 47.43 12.08 -9.73
CA ASN A 89 48.82 12.28 -10.06
C ASN A 89 49.58 12.80 -8.83
N THR A 90 50.78 12.27 -8.63
CA THR A 90 51.66 12.59 -7.50
C THR A 90 52.21 14.02 -7.50
N THR A 91 52.10 14.77 -8.61
CA THR A 91 52.67 16.13 -8.74
C THR A 91 51.67 17.25 -8.52
N ASP A 92 50.42 17.06 -8.95
CA ASP A 92 49.41 18.14 -9.01
C ASP A 92 48.04 17.74 -8.46
N ASN A 93 47.88 16.51 -7.96
CA ASN A 93 46.63 15.94 -7.43
C ASN A 93 45.47 15.89 -8.44
N ASN A 94 45.72 16.09 -9.75
CA ASN A 94 44.71 15.87 -10.78
C ASN A 94 44.49 14.37 -11.03
N ASN A 95 43.38 13.98 -11.66
CA ASN A 95 43.12 12.58 -12.00
C ASN A 95 44.28 11.97 -12.80
N ALA A 96 44.78 10.79 -12.37
CA ALA A 96 45.80 10.06 -13.09
C ALA A 96 45.19 9.30 -14.28
N ALA A 97 45.99 9.10 -15.34
CA ALA A 97 45.60 8.22 -16.43
C ALA A 97 45.48 6.77 -15.93
N ILE A 98 44.38 6.11 -16.30
CA ILE A 98 44.05 4.74 -15.90
C ILE A 98 43.79 3.86 -17.14
N ASP A 99 43.97 2.55 -17.00
CA ASP A 99 43.55 1.57 -18.01
C ASP A 99 42.07 1.18 -17.87
N ALA A 100 41.60 0.27 -18.73
CA ALA A 100 40.21 -0.17 -18.77
C ALA A 100 39.70 -0.80 -17.46
N ASN A 101 40.59 -1.32 -16.61
CA ASN A 101 40.26 -1.89 -15.31
C ASN A 101 40.54 -0.90 -14.15
N GLY A 102 40.78 0.38 -14.44
CA GLY A 102 40.95 1.41 -13.42
C GLY A 102 42.35 1.48 -12.82
N TRP A 103 43.35 0.80 -13.38
CA TRP A 103 44.71 0.82 -12.84
C TRP A 103 45.55 1.95 -13.44
N PRO A 104 46.36 2.66 -12.64
CA PRO A 104 47.10 3.84 -13.09
C PRO A 104 48.18 3.45 -14.10
N THR A 105 48.33 4.19 -15.20
CA THR A 105 49.34 3.93 -16.24
C THR A 105 50.61 4.76 -16.04
N GLN A 106 50.78 5.34 -14.86
CA GLN A 106 51.86 6.25 -14.46
C GLN A 106 52.07 6.20 -12.94
N ASP A 107 53.07 6.92 -12.43
CA ASP A 107 53.19 7.23 -11.01
C ASP A 107 51.92 7.94 -10.54
N ALA A 108 51.34 7.41 -9.46
CA ALA A 108 50.02 7.81 -9.00
C ALA A 108 49.90 7.61 -7.48
N GLN A 109 48.88 8.23 -6.91
CA GLN A 109 48.51 8.10 -5.52
C GLN A 109 46.99 8.06 -5.40
N LEU A 110 46.50 7.54 -4.28
CA LEU A 110 45.08 7.56 -3.96
C LEU A 110 44.91 7.58 -2.44
N TYR A 111 43.74 8.01 -2.00
CA TYR A 111 43.34 7.80 -0.63
C TYR A 111 42.68 6.43 -0.49
N ILE A 112 43.23 5.60 0.40
CA ILE A 112 42.66 4.31 0.76
C ILE A 112 41.49 4.51 1.73
N TRP A 113 41.67 5.41 2.71
CA TRP A 113 40.59 5.91 3.55
C TRP A 113 40.82 7.37 3.90
N GLN A 114 39.74 8.06 4.26
CA GLN A 114 39.77 9.45 4.65
C GLN A 114 38.74 9.71 5.75
N GLY A 115 39.19 10.27 6.87
CA GLY A 115 38.35 10.52 8.03
C GLY A 115 37.84 9.24 8.69
N ALA A 116 38.64 8.18 8.67
CA ALA A 116 38.32 6.93 9.37
C ALA A 116 39.00 6.89 10.74
N THR A 117 38.37 6.21 11.69
CA THR A 117 38.88 5.95 13.05
C THR A 117 39.07 4.45 13.27
N GLN A 118 39.77 4.05 14.34
CA GLN A 118 39.97 2.61 14.70
C GLN A 118 40.66 1.81 13.57
N MET A 119 41.63 2.44 12.91
CA MET A 119 42.34 1.90 11.74
C MET A 119 43.71 1.29 12.09
N ASP A 120 44.09 1.18 13.37
CA ASP A 120 45.36 0.61 13.78
C ASP A 120 45.41 -0.91 13.58
N GLY A 121 46.62 -1.42 13.38
CA GLY A 121 46.90 -2.83 13.09
C GLY A 121 47.84 -3.02 11.91
N THR A 122 47.97 -4.28 11.48
CA THR A 122 48.83 -4.68 10.35
C THR A 122 48.02 -5.05 9.12
N TYR A 123 48.19 -4.27 8.06
CA TYR A 123 47.60 -4.49 6.74
C TYR A 123 48.56 -5.26 5.84
N LYS A 124 48.02 -6.09 4.95
CA LYS A 124 48.78 -6.78 3.90
C LYS A 124 48.54 -6.10 2.56
N LEU A 125 49.57 -5.41 2.07
CA LEU A 125 49.57 -4.77 0.75
C LEU A 125 50.27 -5.68 -0.27
N SER A 126 49.64 -5.89 -1.42
CA SER A 126 50.26 -6.51 -2.58
C SER A 126 49.88 -5.83 -3.88
N PHE A 127 50.76 -5.83 -4.87
CA PHE A 127 50.48 -5.30 -6.21
C PHE A 127 51.37 -5.91 -7.27
N ASN A 128 50.95 -5.85 -8.52
CA ASN A 128 51.77 -6.24 -9.65
C ASN A 128 52.65 -5.06 -10.11
N GLY A 129 53.93 -5.35 -10.32
CA GLY A 129 54.96 -4.39 -10.68
C GLY A 129 55.87 -3.99 -9.51
N LYS A 130 56.73 -2.99 -9.74
CA LYS A 130 57.61 -2.38 -8.73
C LYS A 130 57.20 -0.94 -8.50
N ALA A 131 57.33 -0.47 -7.26
CA ALA A 131 57.18 0.94 -6.92
C ALA A 131 57.99 1.28 -5.68
N THR A 132 58.38 2.54 -5.56
CA THR A 132 58.76 3.14 -4.28
C THR A 132 57.49 3.61 -3.60
N LEU A 133 57.16 3.02 -2.45
CA LEU A 133 55.98 3.40 -1.69
C LEU A 133 56.30 4.55 -0.73
N SER A 134 55.37 5.47 -0.60
CA SER A 134 55.34 6.43 0.50
C SER A 134 53.91 6.60 0.99
N ASN A 135 53.78 7.00 2.26
CA ASN A 135 52.50 7.31 2.86
C ASN A 135 52.51 8.76 3.39
N GLY A 136 51.31 9.33 3.51
CA GLY A 136 51.13 10.64 4.14
C GLY A 136 51.06 10.62 5.68
N LEU A 137 51.24 9.47 6.32
CA LEU A 137 50.96 9.25 7.75
C LEU A 137 52.22 9.06 8.59
N SER A 138 52.46 9.96 9.54
CA SER A 138 53.65 9.90 10.40
C SER A 138 53.77 8.64 11.27
N TYR A 139 52.65 7.96 11.53
CA TYR A 139 52.52 6.77 12.37
C TYR A 139 52.18 5.50 11.55
N ALA A 140 52.32 5.54 10.21
CA ALA A 140 52.24 4.35 9.36
C ALA A 140 53.63 3.96 8.83
N GLN A 141 53.99 2.69 8.96
CA GLN A 141 55.28 2.18 8.51
C GLN A 141 55.12 1.04 7.51
N PHE A 142 55.83 1.14 6.38
CA PHE A 142 55.97 0.03 5.42
C PHE A 142 57.18 -0.82 5.79
N ASN A 143 56.91 -2.07 6.12
CA ASN A 143 57.89 -3.08 6.49
C ASN A 143 57.91 -4.19 5.44
N ASN A 144 59.03 -4.90 5.35
CA ASN A 144 59.15 -6.13 4.56
C ASN A 144 58.75 -5.99 3.07
N GLN A 145 58.99 -4.83 2.44
CA GLN A 145 58.71 -4.69 1.01
C GLN A 145 59.60 -5.63 0.18
N GLN A 146 58.99 -6.55 -0.56
CA GLN A 146 59.69 -7.55 -1.39
C GLN A 146 59.07 -7.62 -2.78
N TYR A 147 59.89 -7.54 -3.84
CA TYR A 147 59.47 -7.78 -5.21
C TYR A 147 59.91 -9.15 -5.71
N ASN A 148 58.97 -9.96 -6.18
CA ASN A 148 59.21 -11.22 -6.85
C ASN A 148 59.08 -11.05 -8.37
N ALA A 149 60.21 -11.16 -9.08
CA ALA A 149 60.27 -11.03 -10.53
C ALA A 149 59.54 -12.16 -11.28
N SER A 150 59.45 -13.38 -10.73
CA SER A 150 58.84 -14.50 -11.44
C SER A 150 57.31 -14.40 -11.48
N THR A 151 56.70 -13.79 -10.46
CA THR A 151 55.25 -13.57 -10.40
C THR A 151 54.87 -12.13 -10.75
N ASN A 152 55.85 -11.25 -10.94
CA ASN A 152 55.70 -9.80 -11.08
C ASN A 152 54.95 -9.15 -9.90
N THR A 153 55.13 -9.64 -8.68
CA THR A 153 54.36 -9.19 -7.50
C THR A 153 55.27 -8.52 -6.48
N THR A 154 54.85 -7.37 -5.96
CA THR A 154 55.40 -6.76 -4.74
C THR A 154 54.47 -7.05 -3.57
N THR A 155 55.03 -7.37 -2.40
CA THR A 155 54.29 -7.55 -1.13
C THR A 155 54.90 -6.67 -0.03
N VAL A 156 54.07 -6.14 0.86
CA VAL A 156 54.46 -5.19 1.91
C VAL A 156 53.57 -5.38 3.15
N ASP A 157 54.16 -5.30 4.33
CA ASP A 157 53.44 -5.20 5.59
C ASP A 157 53.31 -3.72 5.95
N MET A 158 52.09 -3.21 6.08
CA MET A 158 51.86 -1.85 6.56
C MET A 158 51.35 -1.88 8.00
N VAL A 159 52.08 -1.26 8.92
CA VAL A 159 51.69 -1.15 10.33
C VAL A 159 51.21 0.26 10.61
N VAL A 160 49.98 0.39 11.09
CA VAL A 160 49.37 1.65 11.54
C VAL A 160 49.19 1.57 13.05
N THR A 161 49.60 2.60 13.79
CA THR A 161 49.58 2.56 15.28
C THR A 161 48.65 3.57 15.93
N ASP A 162 47.94 4.40 15.16
CA ASP A 162 47.03 5.42 15.67
C ASP A 162 45.57 5.01 15.45
N THR A 163 44.72 5.28 16.43
CA THR A 163 43.28 4.99 16.45
C THR A 163 42.44 6.24 16.12
N GLY A 164 43.06 7.42 15.99
CA GLY A 164 42.43 8.71 15.74
C GLY A 164 41.76 8.84 14.36
N PHE A 165 41.15 10.01 14.13
CA PHE A 165 40.48 10.35 12.88
C PHE A 165 41.50 10.76 11.80
N GLU A 166 41.72 9.91 10.80
CA GLU A 166 42.92 10.01 9.96
C GLU A 166 42.69 9.78 8.47
N ASN A 167 43.58 10.34 7.63
CA ASN A 167 43.57 10.24 6.18
C ASN A 167 44.77 9.45 5.65
N PHE A 168 44.55 8.28 5.07
CA PHE A 168 45.64 7.50 4.49
C PHE A 168 45.72 7.65 2.98
N GLN A 169 46.71 8.43 2.54
CA GLN A 169 47.14 8.48 1.14
C GLN A 169 48.28 7.50 0.90
N LEU A 170 48.10 6.61 -0.07
CA LEU A 170 49.10 5.67 -0.55
C LEU A 170 49.66 6.17 -1.88
N THR A 171 50.97 6.40 -1.94
CA THR A 171 51.66 6.96 -3.12
C THR A 171 52.62 5.95 -3.72
N PHE A 172 52.56 5.77 -5.04
CA PHE A 172 53.43 4.91 -5.83
C PHE A 172 54.30 5.76 -6.76
N LYS A 173 55.62 5.76 -6.51
CA LYS A 173 56.62 6.47 -7.34
C LYS A 173 57.58 5.49 -8.02
N ASN A 174 58.22 5.93 -9.11
CA ASN A 174 59.16 5.13 -9.89
C ASN A 174 58.54 3.79 -10.33
N THR A 175 57.27 3.82 -10.68
CA THR A 175 56.46 2.62 -10.96
C THR A 175 56.94 1.89 -12.21
N GLN A 176 57.07 0.57 -12.14
CA GLN A 176 57.36 -0.30 -13.28
C GLN A 176 56.30 -1.40 -13.33
N ARG A 177 55.40 -1.32 -14.31
CA ARG A 177 54.24 -2.22 -14.42
C ARG A 177 54.63 -3.69 -14.59
N THR A 178 55.72 -3.96 -15.29
CA THR A 178 56.38 -5.27 -15.34
C THR A 178 57.86 -5.15 -14.98
N ALA A 179 58.53 -6.29 -14.78
CA ALA A 179 59.97 -6.34 -14.50
C ALA A 179 60.85 -5.59 -15.52
N THR A 180 60.36 -5.44 -16.76
CA THR A 180 61.07 -4.82 -17.88
C THR A 180 60.48 -3.47 -18.30
N SER A 181 59.42 -3.00 -17.64
CA SER A 181 58.83 -1.69 -17.94
C SER A 181 59.78 -0.56 -17.55
N ALA A 182 59.74 0.54 -18.31
CA ALA A 182 60.33 1.79 -17.86
C ALA A 182 59.66 2.27 -16.56
N THR A 183 60.35 3.14 -15.81
CA THR A 183 59.75 3.85 -14.68
C THR A 183 58.59 4.73 -15.14
N ASN A 184 57.65 5.03 -14.25
CA ASN A 184 56.44 5.82 -14.51
C ASN A 184 55.46 5.12 -15.48
N THR A 185 55.29 3.81 -15.33
CA THR A 185 54.33 3.01 -16.12
C THR A 185 53.16 2.45 -15.30
N GLY A 186 53.10 2.83 -14.02
CA GLY A 186 52.07 2.47 -13.07
C GLY A 186 52.16 1.04 -12.55
N VAL A 187 51.13 0.62 -11.82
CA VAL A 187 51.00 -0.69 -11.18
C VAL A 187 49.60 -1.25 -11.44
N THR A 188 49.40 -2.55 -11.26
CA THR A 188 48.08 -3.18 -11.36
C THR A 188 47.81 -4.11 -10.19
N ASN A 189 46.56 -4.55 -10.03
CA ASN A 189 46.16 -5.52 -9.01
C ASN A 189 46.65 -5.15 -7.60
N VAL A 190 46.51 -3.87 -7.24
CA VAL A 190 46.79 -3.40 -5.89
C VAL A 190 45.69 -3.94 -4.98
N GLN A 191 46.08 -4.53 -3.85
CA GLN A 191 45.19 -5.07 -2.82
C GLN A 191 45.73 -4.65 -1.46
N VAL A 192 44.86 -4.21 -0.56
CA VAL A 192 45.19 -3.77 0.80
C VAL A 192 44.26 -4.46 1.78
N PHE A 193 44.64 -5.65 2.24
CA PHE A 193 43.83 -6.40 3.19
C PHE A 193 44.00 -5.86 4.61
N ARG A 194 42.88 -5.53 5.25
CA ARG A 194 42.86 -4.93 6.57
C ARG A 194 42.98 -5.93 7.73
N PRO A 195 43.36 -5.46 8.94
CA PRO A 195 43.38 -6.28 10.15
C PRO A 195 42.02 -6.91 10.44
N THR A 196 42.01 -8.09 11.07
CA THR A 196 40.78 -8.79 11.47
C THR A 196 39.99 -8.10 12.59
N SER A 197 40.65 -7.21 13.32
CA SER A 197 40.10 -6.36 14.38
C SER A 197 41.06 -5.20 14.62
N GLU A 198 40.59 -4.14 15.28
CA GLU A 198 41.43 -3.03 15.77
C GLU A 198 42.68 -3.57 16.49
N GLY A 199 43.86 -3.03 16.15
CA GLY A 199 45.16 -3.43 16.69
C GLY A 199 45.68 -4.81 16.29
N SER A 200 44.96 -5.59 15.48
CA SER A 200 45.39 -6.94 15.09
C SER A 200 46.63 -6.93 14.21
N THR A 201 47.56 -7.86 14.47
CA THR A 201 48.71 -8.13 13.59
C THR A 201 48.37 -9.07 12.42
N THR A 202 47.15 -9.59 12.39
CA THR A 202 46.66 -10.53 11.39
C THR A 202 45.62 -9.84 10.51
N ALA A 203 45.84 -9.87 9.20
CA ALA A 203 44.89 -9.37 8.21
C ALA A 203 43.94 -10.46 7.72
N PHE A 204 42.80 -10.04 7.15
CA PHE A 204 41.87 -10.95 6.48
C PHE A 204 42.53 -11.70 5.30
N ALA A 205 42.06 -12.91 5.05
CA ALA A 205 42.47 -13.70 3.90
C ALA A 205 41.84 -13.16 2.61
N SER A 206 42.55 -13.28 1.48
CA SER A 206 42.09 -12.77 0.18
C SER A 206 40.81 -13.41 -0.36
N SER A 207 40.39 -14.54 0.21
CA SER A 207 39.12 -15.21 -0.11
C SER A 207 37.91 -14.59 0.60
N THR A 208 38.14 -13.77 1.62
CA THR A 208 37.07 -13.10 2.38
C THR A 208 36.82 -11.76 1.71
N ILE A 209 35.63 -11.52 1.16
CA ILE A 209 35.34 -10.29 0.41
C ILE A 209 34.81 -9.20 1.34
N PHE A 210 33.81 -9.53 2.16
CA PHE A 210 33.16 -8.60 3.07
C PHE A 210 33.66 -8.78 4.50
N THR A 211 33.61 -7.70 5.29
CA THR A 211 33.88 -7.77 6.72
C THR A 211 32.71 -8.45 7.45
N PRO A 212 32.94 -9.12 8.59
CA PRO A 212 31.84 -9.64 9.42
C PRO A 212 30.92 -8.55 9.98
N TRP A 213 31.39 -7.30 10.00
CA TRP A 213 30.65 -6.17 10.57
C TRP A 213 29.49 -5.76 9.67
N ILE A 214 29.67 -5.75 8.35
CA ILE A 214 28.56 -5.48 7.43
C ILE A 214 27.49 -6.56 7.53
N GLU A 215 27.89 -7.83 7.57
CA GLU A 215 26.96 -8.96 7.71
C GLU A 215 26.12 -8.82 9.00
N SER A 216 26.78 -8.44 10.10
CA SER A 216 26.11 -8.20 11.38
C SER A 216 25.19 -6.99 11.38
N ALA A 217 25.55 -5.93 10.64
CA ALA A 217 24.77 -4.70 10.54
C ALA A 217 23.46 -4.90 9.79
N VAL A 218 23.47 -5.73 8.73
CA VAL A 218 22.29 -5.99 7.90
C VAL A 218 21.48 -7.20 8.36
N ALA A 219 22.02 -8.07 9.20
CA ALA A 219 21.34 -9.27 9.71
C ALA A 219 19.93 -9.03 10.31
N PRO A 220 19.62 -7.87 10.91
CA PRO A 220 18.27 -7.58 11.43
C PRO A 220 17.19 -7.31 10.37
N TYR A 221 17.53 -7.17 9.09
CA TYR A 221 16.60 -6.86 8.01
C TYR A 221 16.16 -8.12 7.26
N SER A 222 15.22 -7.97 6.32
CA SER A 222 14.77 -9.04 5.43
C SER A 222 15.28 -8.89 3.99
N TYR A 223 15.74 -7.68 3.62
CA TYR A 223 16.27 -7.36 2.30
C TYR A 223 17.27 -6.20 2.36
N MET A 224 18.05 -6.03 1.29
CA MET A 224 19.00 -4.93 1.12
C MET A 224 18.73 -4.16 -0.17
N ARG A 225 18.37 -2.88 -0.04
CA ARG A 225 18.27 -1.90 -1.13
C ARG A 225 19.62 -1.22 -1.35
N PHE A 226 20.15 -1.33 -2.56
CA PHE A 226 21.43 -0.75 -2.95
C PHE A 226 21.24 0.59 -3.70
N MET A 227 21.45 1.69 -3.00
CA MET A 227 21.30 3.08 -3.45
C MET A 227 22.58 3.72 -4.04
N SER A 228 23.74 3.08 -3.94
CA SER A 228 24.98 3.70 -4.42
C SER A 228 25.03 3.59 -5.92
N GLY A 229 25.14 4.75 -6.57
CA GLY A 229 25.11 4.86 -8.00
C GLY A 229 23.73 4.62 -8.60
N THR A 230 22.67 4.92 -7.84
CA THR A 230 21.32 5.02 -8.39
C THR A 230 21.06 6.41 -8.95
N ASN A 231 21.51 7.47 -8.27
CA ASN A 231 21.45 8.83 -8.82
C ASN A 231 22.70 9.15 -9.64
N TRP A 232 22.53 9.99 -10.68
CA TRP A 232 23.61 10.42 -11.57
C TRP A 232 24.34 9.28 -12.31
N ASN A 233 23.73 8.11 -12.42
CA ASN A 233 24.33 6.97 -13.11
C ASN A 233 24.18 7.13 -14.62
N SER A 234 25.29 7.31 -15.31
CA SER A 234 25.27 7.56 -16.76
C SER A 234 25.41 6.30 -17.61
N SER A 235 25.31 5.10 -17.00
CA SER A 235 25.47 3.83 -17.70
C SER A 235 24.39 3.60 -18.75
N VAL A 236 24.79 3.30 -19.98
CA VAL A 236 23.88 2.97 -21.09
C VAL A 236 24.04 1.51 -21.48
N ASN A 237 25.28 1.08 -21.69
CA ASN A 237 25.65 -0.24 -22.17
C ASN A 237 26.14 -1.11 -21.03
N TRP A 238 26.02 -2.44 -21.15
CA TRP A 238 26.51 -3.37 -20.13
C TRP A 238 28.00 -3.17 -19.79
N SER A 239 28.83 -2.71 -20.74
CA SER A 239 30.24 -2.40 -20.52
C SER A 239 30.49 -1.20 -19.59
N ASP A 240 29.47 -0.37 -19.39
CA ASP A 240 29.59 0.88 -18.64
C ASP A 240 29.59 0.60 -17.13
N ARG A 241 28.97 -0.49 -16.67
CA ARG A 241 28.93 -0.88 -15.25
C ARG A 241 30.32 -1.05 -14.61
N THR A 242 30.36 -0.96 -13.28
CA THR A 242 31.51 -1.43 -12.50
C THR A 242 31.56 -2.96 -12.50
N THR A 243 32.75 -3.53 -12.71
CA THR A 243 32.99 -4.98 -12.60
C THR A 243 33.80 -5.31 -11.36
N VAL A 244 33.81 -6.58 -10.93
CA VAL A 244 34.61 -7.04 -9.79
C VAL A 244 36.11 -6.82 -9.99
N ASN A 245 36.56 -6.80 -11.25
CA ASN A 245 37.95 -6.61 -11.67
C ASN A 245 38.37 -5.14 -11.77
N TYR A 246 37.42 -4.20 -11.71
CA TYR A 246 37.76 -2.78 -11.64
C TYR A 246 38.53 -2.50 -10.33
N ALA A 247 39.51 -1.59 -10.40
CA ALA A 247 40.46 -1.34 -9.33
C ALA A 247 39.76 -1.01 -8.00
N THR A 248 38.74 -0.16 -8.07
CA THR A 248 37.86 0.24 -6.95
C THR A 248 36.42 -0.18 -7.24
N GLN A 249 35.49 0.04 -6.31
CA GLN A 249 34.05 -0.03 -6.62
C GLN A 249 33.43 1.36 -6.85
N GLN A 250 34.24 2.29 -7.40
CA GLN A 250 33.88 3.68 -7.69
C GLN A 250 34.26 4.04 -9.12
N LYS A 251 33.79 3.26 -10.11
CA LYS A 251 34.00 3.61 -11.51
C LYS A 251 33.25 4.90 -11.81
N VAL A 252 33.96 5.93 -12.28
CA VAL A 252 33.35 7.21 -12.66
C VAL A 252 33.31 7.30 -14.17
N LEU A 253 32.11 7.42 -14.74
CA LEU A 253 31.92 7.63 -16.18
C LEU A 253 31.96 9.13 -16.53
N PRO A 254 32.23 9.49 -17.79
CA PRO A 254 32.23 10.89 -18.23
C PRO A 254 30.88 11.58 -17.95
N GLY A 255 30.92 12.72 -17.26
CA GLY A 255 29.73 13.51 -16.92
C GLY A 255 29.08 13.14 -15.59
N GLU A 256 29.59 12.14 -14.86
CA GLU A 256 29.12 11.84 -13.51
C GLU A 256 29.68 12.85 -12.49
N SER A 257 28.85 13.26 -11.53
CA SER A 257 29.21 14.19 -10.46
C SER A 257 30.10 13.58 -9.38
N GLY A 258 30.33 12.26 -9.44
CA GLY A 258 31.13 11.53 -8.47
C GLY A 258 30.47 11.34 -7.10
N PHE A 259 29.29 11.94 -6.81
CA PHE A 259 28.58 11.85 -5.51
C PHE A 259 27.77 10.55 -5.33
N GLU A 260 27.21 9.97 -6.39
CA GLU A 260 26.62 8.61 -6.36
C GLU A 260 27.17 7.76 -7.52
N GLY A 261 27.17 8.28 -8.75
CA GLY A 261 27.97 7.75 -9.87
C GLY A 261 27.53 6.37 -10.34
N ASN A 262 28.47 5.53 -10.77
CA ASN A 262 28.17 4.17 -11.19
C ASN A 262 27.98 3.21 -10.01
N GLN A 263 27.13 2.20 -10.18
CA GLN A 263 26.85 1.20 -9.15
C GLN A 263 28.06 0.30 -8.87
N MET A 264 28.10 -0.27 -7.67
CA MET A 264 28.99 -1.40 -7.36
C MET A 264 28.70 -2.57 -8.31
N ALA A 265 29.67 -3.45 -8.52
CA ALA A 265 29.44 -4.68 -9.28
C ALA A 265 28.28 -5.50 -8.69
N PHE A 266 27.30 -5.84 -9.53
CA PHE A 266 26.14 -6.65 -9.15
C PHE A 266 26.54 -8.02 -8.58
N GLU A 267 27.68 -8.58 -9.00
CA GLU A 267 28.22 -9.81 -8.43
C GLU A 267 28.48 -9.70 -6.92
N TYR A 268 28.95 -8.54 -6.43
CA TYR A 268 29.13 -8.30 -5.01
C TYR A 268 27.80 -8.14 -4.28
N MET A 269 26.82 -7.46 -4.88
CA MET A 269 25.47 -7.34 -4.31
C MET A 269 24.81 -8.71 -4.13
N VAL A 270 24.87 -9.55 -5.17
CA VAL A 270 24.37 -10.94 -5.13
C VAL A 270 25.12 -11.78 -4.10
N LYS A 271 26.45 -11.65 -4.04
CA LYS A 271 27.26 -12.38 -3.05
C LYS A 271 26.86 -12.00 -1.62
N LEU A 272 26.73 -10.71 -1.31
CA LEU A 272 26.34 -10.26 0.03
C LEU A 272 24.94 -10.74 0.39
N ALA A 273 23.98 -10.66 -0.53
CA ALA A 273 22.63 -11.20 -0.34
C ALA A 273 22.65 -12.71 -0.06
N ASN A 274 23.47 -13.47 -0.78
CA ASN A 274 23.62 -14.91 -0.57
C ASN A 274 24.27 -15.26 0.77
N GLU A 275 25.30 -14.53 1.19
CA GLU A 275 26.02 -14.77 2.46
C GLU A 275 25.19 -14.39 3.69
N THR A 276 24.37 -13.35 3.57
CA THR A 276 23.48 -12.88 4.65
C THR A 276 22.10 -13.52 4.61
N ASN A 277 21.76 -14.24 3.54
CA ASN A 277 20.44 -14.81 3.27
C ASN A 277 19.32 -13.75 3.35
N LEU A 278 19.57 -12.60 2.72
CA LEU A 278 18.64 -11.48 2.61
C LEU A 278 18.22 -11.28 1.16
N ASP A 279 16.99 -10.82 0.94
CA ASP A 279 16.52 -10.52 -0.41
C ASP A 279 17.33 -9.36 -1.03
N LEU A 280 17.49 -9.41 -2.35
CA LEU A 280 18.27 -8.43 -3.11
C LEU A 280 17.33 -7.39 -3.72
N TYR A 281 17.63 -6.10 -3.54
CA TYR A 281 16.94 -5.02 -4.22
C TYR A 281 17.94 -4.22 -5.05
N VAL A 282 17.69 -4.16 -6.37
CA VAL A 282 18.49 -3.41 -7.35
C VAL A 282 17.70 -2.31 -8.06
N ASN A 283 18.42 -1.26 -8.43
CA ASN A 283 17.93 -0.16 -9.26
C ASN A 283 18.55 -0.23 -10.66
N VAL A 284 17.72 -0.16 -11.69
CA VAL A 284 18.16 -0.08 -13.08
C VAL A 284 18.46 1.38 -13.43
N PRO A 285 19.63 1.72 -14.01
CA PRO A 285 19.92 3.08 -14.47
C PRO A 285 18.88 3.56 -15.49
N ASP A 286 18.51 4.85 -15.45
CA ASP A 286 17.51 5.44 -16.33
C ASP A 286 17.89 5.36 -17.83
N ARG A 287 19.19 5.38 -18.13
CA ARG A 287 19.70 5.32 -19.51
C ARG A 287 20.04 3.90 -19.99
N ALA A 288 19.81 2.88 -19.17
CA ALA A 288 20.18 1.51 -19.49
C ALA A 288 19.39 1.00 -20.71
N ASN A 289 20.10 0.43 -21.69
CA ASN A 289 19.47 -0.19 -22.85
C ASN A 289 18.97 -1.62 -22.55
N ASP A 290 18.16 -2.18 -23.46
CA ASP A 290 17.59 -3.52 -23.32
C ASP A 290 18.65 -4.62 -23.07
N ASP A 291 19.84 -4.50 -23.68
CA ASP A 291 20.95 -5.45 -23.49
C ASP A 291 21.50 -5.38 -22.06
N TYR A 292 21.62 -4.19 -21.48
CA TYR A 292 22.01 -4.00 -20.08
C TYR A 292 21.01 -4.68 -19.15
N ILE A 293 19.72 -4.37 -19.32
CA ILE A 293 18.64 -4.86 -18.44
C ILE A 293 18.53 -6.39 -18.53
N THR A 294 18.59 -6.93 -19.75
CA THR A 294 18.57 -8.38 -20.00
C THR A 294 19.76 -9.08 -19.35
N LYS A 295 20.96 -8.49 -19.46
CA LYS A 295 22.18 -9.04 -18.85
C LYS A 295 22.17 -8.95 -17.33
N LEU A 296 21.57 -7.91 -16.75
CA LEU A 296 21.35 -7.82 -15.31
C LEU A 296 20.45 -8.97 -14.85
N ALA A 297 19.31 -9.20 -15.51
CA ALA A 297 18.43 -10.32 -15.19
C ALA A 297 19.15 -11.69 -15.32
N GLN A 298 19.96 -11.88 -16.37
CA GLN A 298 20.77 -13.08 -16.56
C GLN A 298 21.84 -13.27 -15.49
N LEU A 299 22.51 -12.20 -15.06
CA LEU A 299 23.51 -12.24 -13.99
C LEU A 299 22.88 -12.76 -12.70
N VAL A 300 21.72 -12.22 -12.34
CA VAL A 300 21.04 -12.60 -11.10
C VAL A 300 20.52 -14.04 -11.18
N LEU A 301 20.06 -14.49 -12.35
CA LEU A 301 19.50 -15.84 -12.53
C LEU A 301 20.57 -16.94 -12.70
N TYR A 302 21.65 -16.68 -13.43
CA TYR A 302 22.62 -17.70 -13.84
C TYR A 302 24.04 -17.47 -13.33
N GLY A 303 24.35 -16.30 -12.79
CA GLY A 303 25.69 -15.90 -12.36
C GLY A 303 26.50 -15.27 -13.50
N SER A 304 27.80 -15.03 -13.27
CA SER A 304 28.70 -14.46 -14.26
C SER A 304 30.14 -14.99 -14.15
N ASP A 305 30.96 -14.69 -15.16
CA ASP A 305 32.42 -14.86 -15.11
C ASP A 305 33.15 -13.65 -14.47
N GLY A 306 32.40 -12.69 -13.92
CA GLY A 306 32.89 -11.41 -13.40
C GLY A 306 32.85 -10.26 -14.42
N THR A 307 32.52 -10.53 -15.68
CA THR A 307 32.34 -9.53 -16.73
C THR A 307 31.05 -9.76 -17.52
N THR A 308 30.82 -10.98 -18.00
CA THR A 308 29.67 -11.36 -18.82
C THR A 308 28.79 -12.35 -18.05
N PRO A 309 27.47 -12.11 -17.97
CA PRO A 309 26.56 -13.05 -17.34
C PRO A 309 26.41 -14.31 -18.18
N TYR A 310 26.17 -15.43 -17.52
CA TYR A 310 25.79 -16.65 -18.21
C TYR A 310 24.36 -16.56 -18.72
N THR A 311 24.05 -17.22 -19.84
CA THR A 311 22.70 -17.24 -20.43
C THR A 311 21.93 -18.52 -20.09
N SER A 312 22.53 -19.42 -19.30
CA SER A 312 21.95 -20.69 -18.87
C SER A 312 22.59 -21.17 -17.56
N PRO A 313 21.95 -22.08 -16.81
CA PRO A 313 22.49 -22.57 -15.54
C PRO A 313 23.89 -23.18 -15.70
N GLN A 314 24.81 -22.81 -14.80
CA GLN A 314 26.16 -23.34 -14.74
C GLN A 314 26.34 -24.23 -13.51
N SER A 315 27.13 -25.29 -13.62
CA SER A 315 27.43 -26.17 -12.47
C SER A 315 28.41 -25.56 -11.49
N ASN A 316 29.35 -24.73 -11.97
CA ASN A 316 30.36 -24.04 -11.17
C ASN A 316 30.60 -22.64 -11.74
N PRO A 317 29.63 -21.72 -11.62
CA PRO A 317 29.82 -20.34 -12.05
C PRO A 317 30.97 -19.69 -11.24
N VAL A 318 31.74 -18.79 -11.87
CA VAL A 318 32.80 -18.05 -11.16
C VAL A 318 32.19 -17.17 -10.07
N TRP A 319 31.10 -16.47 -10.41
CA TRP A 319 30.24 -15.75 -9.47
C TRP A 319 28.85 -16.36 -9.52
N ALA A 320 28.40 -16.88 -8.38
CA ALA A 320 27.12 -17.57 -8.26
C ALA A 320 25.91 -16.64 -8.54
N PRO A 321 24.81 -17.19 -9.07
CA PRO A 321 23.53 -16.47 -9.11
C PRO A 321 22.98 -16.19 -7.71
N LEU A 322 21.93 -15.39 -7.63
CA LEU A 322 21.18 -15.20 -6.38
C LEU A 322 20.52 -16.53 -5.97
N ASN A 323 20.70 -16.92 -4.70
CA ASN A 323 20.14 -18.15 -4.15
C ASN A 323 18.63 -18.22 -4.38
N ALA A 324 18.12 -19.35 -4.82
CA ALA A 324 16.74 -19.49 -5.32
C ALA A 324 15.64 -19.22 -4.28
N ASN A 325 15.96 -19.27 -2.98
CA ASN A 325 15.02 -19.04 -1.88
C ASN A 325 14.82 -17.56 -1.50
N LEU A 326 15.65 -16.67 -2.03
CA LEU A 326 15.54 -15.22 -1.79
C LEU A 326 14.46 -14.58 -2.69
N HIS A 327 14.30 -13.28 -2.65
CA HIS A 327 13.57 -12.51 -3.66
C HIS A 327 14.48 -11.48 -4.30
N LEU A 328 14.11 -11.05 -5.50
CA LEU A 328 14.76 -9.96 -6.23
C LEU A 328 13.74 -8.83 -6.39
N TYR A 329 13.97 -7.69 -5.76
CA TYR A 329 13.24 -6.46 -6.02
C TYR A 329 13.94 -5.65 -7.10
N VAL A 330 13.16 -5.10 -8.04
CA VAL A 330 13.68 -4.35 -9.19
C VAL A 330 12.94 -3.03 -9.31
N GLU A 331 13.70 -1.94 -9.34
CA GLU A 331 13.18 -0.58 -9.51
C GLU A 331 13.79 0.06 -10.77
N TYR A 332 12.99 0.76 -11.55
CA TYR A 332 13.50 1.61 -12.63
C TYR A 332 13.88 2.98 -12.08
N THR A 333 15.20 3.23 -12.01
CA THR A 333 15.87 4.44 -11.50
C THR A 333 15.38 4.94 -10.13
N ASN A 334 16.09 5.89 -9.55
CA ASN A 334 15.74 6.51 -8.26
C ASN A 334 15.47 8.01 -8.48
N GLU A 335 14.64 8.65 -7.66
CA GLU A 335 14.41 10.12 -7.71
C GLU A 335 13.97 10.64 -9.09
N ALA A 336 13.02 9.94 -9.71
CA ALA A 336 12.52 10.26 -11.05
C ALA A 336 11.73 11.58 -11.15
N TRP A 337 11.35 12.17 -10.01
CA TRP A 337 10.54 13.40 -9.91
C TRP A 337 11.33 14.60 -9.38
N ASN A 338 12.52 14.39 -8.81
CA ASN A 338 13.30 15.45 -8.18
C ASN A 338 14.36 16.00 -9.15
N PHE A 339 14.07 17.18 -9.72
CA PHE A 339 14.95 17.92 -10.63
C PHE A 339 16.28 18.40 -10.01
N GLN A 340 16.57 18.08 -8.74
CA GLN A 340 17.95 18.18 -8.24
C GLN A 340 18.85 17.09 -8.83
N PHE A 341 18.29 16.01 -9.40
CA PHE A 341 19.04 14.89 -9.95
C PHE A 341 18.90 14.81 -11.48
N GLN A 342 19.97 14.37 -12.16
CA GLN A 342 20.01 14.32 -13.63
C GLN A 342 18.95 13.41 -14.24
N GLN A 343 18.67 12.26 -13.63
CA GLN A 343 17.73 11.31 -14.20
C GLN A 343 16.31 11.88 -14.31
N ALA A 344 15.88 12.79 -13.41
CA ALA A 344 14.61 13.49 -13.55
C ALA A 344 14.59 14.41 -14.78
N HIS A 345 15.71 15.09 -15.08
CA HIS A 345 15.87 15.85 -16.31
C HIS A 345 15.89 14.98 -17.57
N ASP A 346 16.51 13.80 -17.48
CA ASP A 346 16.60 12.87 -18.61
C ASP A 346 15.22 12.31 -18.96
N ILE A 347 14.45 11.89 -17.96
CA ILE A 347 13.05 11.41 -18.12
C ILE A 347 12.17 12.51 -18.74
N ASP A 348 12.27 13.75 -18.28
CA ASP A 348 11.53 14.90 -18.82
C ASP A 348 11.84 15.10 -20.33
N SER A 349 13.13 15.13 -20.68
CA SER A 349 13.61 15.27 -22.06
C SER A 349 13.21 14.08 -22.96
N TYR A 350 13.26 12.85 -22.44
CA TYR A 350 12.86 11.64 -23.19
C TYR A 350 11.35 11.55 -23.38
N ALA A 351 10.56 11.96 -22.40
CA ALA A 351 9.12 12.04 -22.51
C ALA A 351 8.70 13.03 -23.61
N ASP A 352 9.32 14.21 -23.66
CA ASP A 352 9.12 15.17 -24.75
C ASP A 352 9.50 14.59 -26.11
N GLN A 353 10.63 13.88 -26.18
CA GLN A 353 11.08 13.25 -27.41
C GLN A 353 10.08 12.20 -27.91
N GLU A 354 9.51 11.39 -27.00
CA GLU A 354 8.55 10.37 -27.35
C GLU A 354 7.18 10.95 -27.72
N ALA A 355 6.66 11.89 -26.93
CA ALA A 355 5.34 12.48 -27.15
C ALA A 355 5.32 13.43 -28.36
N CYS A 356 6.39 14.21 -28.56
CA CYS A 356 6.42 15.32 -29.49
C CYS A 356 7.44 15.20 -30.63
N GLY A 357 8.40 14.27 -30.56
CA GLY A 357 9.49 14.15 -31.52
C GLY A 357 10.55 15.26 -31.41
N VAL A 358 10.59 15.97 -30.29
CA VAL A 358 11.52 17.09 -30.00
C VAL A 358 12.05 16.99 -28.57
N SER A 359 13.21 17.56 -28.27
CA SER A 359 13.84 17.47 -26.93
C SER A 359 13.40 18.56 -25.95
N SER A 360 12.31 19.26 -26.23
CA SER A 360 11.74 20.28 -25.33
C SER A 360 10.29 20.53 -25.66
N PHE A 361 9.46 20.55 -24.62
CA PHE A 361 8.02 20.69 -24.72
C PHE A 361 7.59 21.98 -25.45
N ASN A 362 8.34 23.07 -25.29
CA ASN A 362 8.07 24.34 -25.97
C ASN A 362 8.13 24.25 -27.50
N ALA A 363 8.78 23.21 -28.04
CA ALA A 363 8.86 22.93 -29.48
C ALA A 363 7.82 21.88 -29.95
N CYS A 364 6.92 21.41 -29.06
CA CYS A 364 5.93 20.41 -29.41
C CYS A 364 5.01 20.89 -30.54
N PRO A 365 4.67 20.02 -31.51
CA PRO A 365 3.68 20.32 -32.53
C PRO A 365 2.29 20.52 -31.90
N SER A 366 1.46 21.35 -32.52
CA SER A 366 0.06 21.54 -32.12
C SER A 366 -0.88 21.21 -33.30
N PRO A 367 -1.76 20.19 -33.16
CA PRO A 367 -1.94 19.32 -31.98
C PRO A 367 -0.77 18.32 -31.79
N ILE A 368 -0.56 17.88 -30.55
CA ILE A 368 0.47 16.88 -30.21
C ILE A 368 0.02 15.50 -30.74
N PRO A 369 0.91 14.71 -31.37
CA PRO A 369 0.59 13.35 -31.84
C PRO A 369 0.11 12.44 -30.71
N THR A 370 -0.95 11.68 -30.98
CA THR A 370 -1.50 10.66 -30.06
C THR A 370 -1.02 9.24 -30.41
N THR A 371 0.07 9.13 -31.17
CA THR A 371 0.62 7.84 -31.62
C THR A 371 1.53 7.19 -30.58
N SER A 372 2.06 7.97 -29.64
CA SER A 372 2.84 7.46 -28.52
C SER A 372 1.90 6.95 -27.42
N PRO A 373 2.24 5.85 -26.72
CA PRO A 373 1.49 5.38 -25.56
C PRO A 373 1.30 6.47 -24.49
N ILE A 374 2.32 7.26 -24.17
CA ILE A 374 2.21 8.28 -23.11
C ILE A 374 1.26 9.43 -23.45
N ASN A 375 0.85 9.56 -24.73
CA ASN A 375 -0.16 10.51 -25.19
C ASN A 375 -1.39 9.84 -25.85
N TYR A 376 -1.74 8.62 -25.42
CA TYR A 376 -2.87 7.86 -25.97
C TYR A 376 -4.22 8.61 -25.91
N ASP A 377 -4.39 9.50 -24.93
CA ASP A 377 -5.63 10.23 -24.66
C ASP A 377 -5.64 11.67 -25.20
N GLY A 378 -4.54 12.14 -25.80
CA GLY A 378 -4.43 13.50 -26.34
C GLY A 378 -4.21 14.59 -25.30
N ALA A 379 -3.56 14.24 -24.18
CA ALA A 379 -3.04 15.21 -23.22
C ALA A 379 -2.11 16.24 -23.86
N SER A 380 -1.96 17.38 -23.19
CA SER A 380 -1.14 18.51 -23.65
C SER A 380 -0.36 19.16 -22.50
N ASN A 381 0.06 18.35 -21.54
CA ASN A 381 0.79 18.79 -20.35
C ASN A 381 2.09 17.96 -20.24
N GLU A 382 3.22 18.65 -20.21
CA GLU A 382 4.57 18.10 -20.07
C GLU A 382 4.71 17.17 -18.85
N ASP A 383 4.15 17.57 -17.69
CA ASP A 383 4.22 16.78 -16.45
C ASP A 383 3.52 15.42 -16.61
N ILE A 384 2.40 15.38 -17.34
CA ILE A 384 1.69 14.12 -17.61
C ILE A 384 2.56 13.18 -18.45
N PHE A 385 3.24 13.70 -19.46
CA PHE A 385 4.13 12.89 -20.31
C PHE A 385 5.30 12.34 -19.51
N ARG A 386 5.94 13.17 -18.67
CA ARG A 386 7.05 12.75 -17.81
C ARG A 386 6.67 11.58 -16.90
N PHE A 387 5.57 11.71 -16.16
CA PHE A 387 5.14 10.65 -15.23
C PHE A 387 4.72 9.37 -15.96
N ARG A 388 4.01 9.48 -17.08
CA ARG A 388 3.65 8.31 -17.91
C ARG A 388 4.87 7.63 -18.52
N TYR A 389 5.88 8.40 -18.93
CA TYR A 389 7.13 7.85 -19.45
C TYR A 389 7.86 7.03 -18.39
N TYR A 390 7.98 7.57 -17.16
CA TYR A 390 8.54 6.83 -16.04
C TYR A 390 7.80 5.49 -15.78
N ALA A 391 6.47 5.53 -15.76
CA ALA A 391 5.65 4.33 -15.58
C ALA A 391 5.82 3.31 -16.73
N GLN A 392 5.89 3.79 -17.98
CA GLN A 392 6.14 2.95 -19.16
C GLN A 392 7.53 2.29 -19.11
N GLN A 393 8.58 3.01 -18.73
CA GLN A 393 9.90 2.44 -18.61
C GLN A 393 9.98 1.41 -17.46
N SER A 394 9.27 1.66 -16.36
CA SER A 394 9.13 0.71 -15.25
C SER A 394 8.46 -0.60 -15.71
N GLU A 395 7.42 -0.50 -16.55
CA GLU A 395 6.77 -1.66 -17.18
C GLU A 395 7.74 -2.40 -18.11
N HIS A 396 8.47 -1.67 -18.95
CA HIS A 396 9.44 -2.24 -19.89
C HIS A 396 10.56 -3.02 -19.17
N VAL A 397 11.11 -2.46 -18.09
CA VAL A 397 12.08 -3.16 -17.22
C VAL A 397 11.49 -4.46 -16.69
N SER A 398 10.27 -4.43 -16.14
CA SER A 398 9.59 -5.64 -15.65
C SER A 398 9.42 -6.69 -16.74
N SER A 399 9.00 -6.28 -17.94
CA SER A 399 8.81 -7.14 -19.09
C SER A 399 10.11 -7.79 -19.58
N LEU A 400 11.24 -7.09 -19.54
CA LEU A 400 12.56 -7.67 -19.85
C LEU A 400 13.01 -8.69 -18.79
N PHE A 401 12.82 -8.41 -17.50
CA PHE A 401 13.09 -9.39 -16.44
C PHE A 401 12.21 -10.64 -16.59
N ARG A 402 10.92 -10.45 -16.88
CA ARG A 402 9.97 -11.54 -17.18
C ARG A 402 10.41 -12.39 -18.36
N SER A 403 10.99 -11.80 -19.40
CA SER A 403 11.49 -12.55 -20.56
C SER A 403 12.63 -13.52 -20.22
N VAL A 404 13.40 -13.23 -19.16
CA VAL A 404 14.54 -14.04 -18.70
C VAL A 404 14.11 -15.05 -17.63
N PHE A 405 13.32 -14.63 -16.65
CA PHE A 405 12.89 -15.46 -15.51
C PHE A 405 11.64 -16.30 -15.80
N GLY A 406 10.81 -15.88 -16.75
CA GLY A 406 9.53 -16.50 -17.08
C GLY A 406 8.39 -16.07 -16.13
N ASP A 407 7.15 -16.28 -16.59
CA ASP A 407 5.95 -15.76 -15.91
C ASP A 407 5.77 -16.28 -14.48
N SER A 408 6.10 -17.54 -14.22
CA SER A 408 5.90 -18.17 -12.91
C SER A 408 6.79 -17.59 -11.81
N ALA A 409 7.90 -16.94 -12.18
CA ALA A 409 8.84 -16.33 -11.25
C ALA A 409 8.46 -14.89 -10.88
N MET A 410 7.62 -14.22 -11.68
CA MET A 410 7.21 -12.85 -11.42
C MET A 410 6.21 -12.80 -10.25
N GLY A 411 6.41 -11.87 -9.33
CA GLY A 411 5.72 -11.75 -8.04
C GLY A 411 6.23 -12.73 -6.96
N SER A 412 6.46 -13.99 -7.33
CA SER A 412 6.90 -15.04 -6.41
C SER A 412 8.41 -15.01 -6.10
N ARG A 413 9.23 -14.55 -7.05
CA ARG A 413 10.68 -14.50 -6.97
C ARG A 413 11.24 -13.15 -7.42
N VAL A 414 10.79 -12.64 -8.57
CA VAL A 414 11.14 -11.31 -9.07
C VAL A 414 9.98 -10.37 -8.79
N ARG A 415 10.23 -9.29 -8.04
CA ARG A 415 9.24 -8.33 -7.54
C ARG A 415 9.56 -6.93 -8.08
N PRO A 416 9.14 -6.60 -9.31
CA PRO A 416 9.26 -5.24 -9.83
C PRO A 416 8.41 -4.26 -9.00
N LEU A 417 8.93 -3.06 -8.79
CA LEU A 417 8.31 -2.02 -7.99
C LEU A 417 8.07 -0.76 -8.84
N LEU A 418 6.94 -0.10 -8.61
CA LEU A 418 6.59 1.20 -9.19
C LEU A 418 6.43 2.22 -8.06
N PHE A 419 7.18 3.32 -8.09
CA PHE A 419 7.10 4.34 -7.05
C PHE A 419 6.64 5.69 -7.59
N TRP A 420 6.05 6.48 -6.71
CA TRP A 420 5.59 7.83 -7.01
C TRP A 420 5.91 8.79 -5.87
N GLN A 421 5.63 10.08 -6.09
CA GLN A 421 5.84 11.08 -5.06
C GLN A 421 4.77 10.96 -3.96
N TYR A 422 5.21 10.88 -2.70
CA TYR A 422 4.36 10.70 -1.51
C TYR A 422 3.18 11.68 -1.45
N ASP A 423 2.12 11.29 -0.74
CA ASP A 423 0.81 11.97 -0.65
C ASP A 423 0.16 12.19 -2.03
N ASN A 424 0.53 11.35 -3.02
CA ASN A 424 0.19 11.54 -4.45
C ASN A 424 0.49 12.98 -4.91
N LEU A 425 1.62 13.54 -4.47
CA LEU A 425 2.00 14.91 -4.80
C LEU A 425 2.12 15.06 -6.32
N ASN A 426 1.63 16.19 -6.83
CA ASN A 426 1.53 16.48 -8.28
C ASN A 426 0.73 15.44 -9.09
N ASN A 427 -0.11 14.63 -8.44
CA ASN A 427 -0.87 13.54 -9.05
C ASN A 427 0.02 12.46 -9.70
N THR A 428 1.22 12.23 -9.18
CA THR A 428 2.17 11.22 -9.70
C THR A 428 1.55 9.83 -9.69
N ALA A 429 1.12 9.34 -8.52
CA ALA A 429 0.46 8.03 -8.38
C ALA A 429 -0.75 7.89 -9.31
N GLN A 430 -1.63 8.90 -9.29
CA GLN A 430 -2.82 8.91 -10.13
C GLN A 430 -2.47 8.82 -11.61
N THR A 431 -1.54 9.64 -12.09
CA THR A 431 -1.21 9.77 -13.51
C THR A 431 -0.56 8.49 -14.04
N GLU A 432 0.39 7.94 -13.28
CA GLU A 432 1.14 6.74 -13.63
C GLU A 432 0.23 5.50 -13.67
N ILE A 433 -0.49 5.26 -12.58
CA ILE A 433 -1.33 4.07 -12.41
C ILE A 433 -2.52 4.09 -13.37
N GLN A 434 -3.18 5.24 -13.54
CA GLN A 434 -4.32 5.33 -14.45
C GLN A 434 -3.87 5.13 -15.91
N PHE A 435 -2.73 5.68 -16.30
CA PHE A 435 -2.15 5.42 -17.62
C PHE A 435 -1.86 3.93 -17.84
N LEU A 436 -1.14 3.30 -16.93
CA LEU A 436 -0.80 1.87 -17.04
C LEU A 436 -2.09 1.04 -17.13
N ASN A 437 -3.09 1.35 -16.32
CA ASN A 437 -4.33 0.59 -16.31
C ASN A 437 -5.15 0.83 -17.58
N ASP A 438 -5.27 2.07 -18.05
CA ASP A 438 -6.07 2.36 -19.22
C ASP A 438 -5.39 1.83 -20.49
N TYR A 439 -4.08 2.00 -20.64
CA TYR A 439 -3.34 1.59 -21.83
C TYR A 439 -2.98 0.10 -21.84
N TYR A 440 -2.32 -0.42 -20.78
CA TYR A 440 -1.82 -1.80 -20.78
C TYR A 440 -2.84 -2.83 -20.29
N ASN A 441 -3.87 -2.42 -19.54
CA ASN A 441 -4.98 -3.29 -19.15
C ASN A 441 -6.24 -3.05 -20.03
N ASN A 442 -6.18 -2.15 -21.01
CA ASN A 442 -7.33 -1.69 -21.81
C ASN A 442 -8.54 -1.31 -20.93
N ALA A 443 -8.29 -0.81 -19.71
CA ALA A 443 -9.33 -0.67 -18.70
C ALA A 443 -10.27 0.52 -18.98
N ASP A 444 -9.90 1.42 -19.90
CA ASP A 444 -10.79 2.42 -20.47
C ASP A 444 -11.78 1.81 -21.49
N GLY A 445 -11.66 0.53 -21.84
CA GLY A 445 -12.52 -0.14 -22.81
C GLY A 445 -12.15 0.12 -24.27
N VAL A 446 -11.03 0.80 -24.53
CA VAL A 446 -10.40 0.92 -25.84
C VAL A 446 -9.30 -0.14 -25.94
N GLN A 447 -9.18 -0.78 -27.11
CA GLN A 447 -8.12 -1.75 -27.35
C GLN A 447 -6.84 -1.01 -27.75
N HIS A 448 -5.97 -0.71 -26.77
CA HIS A 448 -4.63 -0.16 -27.00
C HIS A 448 -3.61 -1.25 -27.24
N VAL A 449 -3.66 -2.31 -26.42
CA VAL A 449 -2.80 -3.50 -26.56
C VAL A 449 -3.62 -4.75 -26.91
N SER A 450 -2.98 -5.71 -27.60
CA SER A 450 -3.63 -6.96 -28.02
C SER A 450 -3.79 -7.98 -26.89
N ASN A 451 -2.93 -7.92 -25.87
CA ASN A 451 -2.91 -8.82 -24.73
C ASN A 451 -2.90 -8.01 -23.43
N PRO A 452 -4.07 -7.50 -22.98
CA PRO A 452 -4.15 -6.64 -21.82
C PRO A 452 -3.92 -7.42 -20.53
N HIS A 453 -3.23 -6.79 -19.57
CA HIS A 453 -2.99 -7.35 -18.24
C HIS A 453 -3.20 -6.29 -17.14
N PRO A 454 -3.67 -6.68 -15.95
CA PRO A 454 -3.72 -5.78 -14.80
C PRO A 454 -2.31 -5.36 -14.36
N LEU A 455 -2.20 -4.29 -13.57
CA LEU A 455 -0.91 -3.78 -13.11
C LEU A 455 -0.12 -4.83 -12.29
N SER A 456 -0.81 -5.69 -11.54
CA SER A 456 -0.21 -6.79 -10.77
C SER A 456 0.49 -7.85 -11.64
N TYR A 457 0.25 -7.84 -12.96
CA TYR A 457 1.08 -8.59 -13.90
C TYR A 457 2.45 -7.92 -14.06
N TYR A 458 2.55 -6.60 -14.11
CA TYR A 458 3.82 -5.91 -14.33
C TYR A 458 4.57 -5.64 -13.03
N PHE A 459 3.87 -5.36 -11.94
CA PHE A 459 4.47 -4.95 -10.68
C PHE A 459 3.99 -5.83 -9.54
N TRP A 460 4.90 -6.15 -8.62
CA TRP A 460 4.51 -6.80 -7.36
C TRP A 460 3.97 -5.77 -6.37
N GLY A 461 4.60 -4.60 -6.28
CA GLY A 461 4.21 -3.57 -5.34
C GLY A 461 4.53 -2.16 -5.82
N GLY A 462 4.10 -1.19 -5.05
CA GLY A 462 4.39 0.22 -5.28
C GLY A 462 3.94 1.11 -4.14
N GLY A 463 4.40 2.35 -4.13
CA GLY A 463 4.09 3.30 -3.06
C GLY A 463 4.84 4.62 -3.19
N GLY A 464 4.55 5.54 -2.27
CA GLY A 464 5.36 6.72 -2.02
C GLY A 464 6.26 6.56 -0.79
N ALA A 465 6.92 7.64 -0.41
CA ALA A 465 7.62 7.72 0.86
C ALA A 465 6.64 7.84 2.04
N VAL A 466 6.93 7.13 3.12
CA VAL A 466 6.17 7.08 4.38
C VAL A 466 7.07 7.37 5.58
N TYR A 467 8.09 8.21 5.37
CA TYR A 467 8.88 8.72 6.48
C TYR A 467 8.08 9.75 7.28
N TYR A 468 8.45 9.93 8.54
CA TYR A 468 7.73 10.81 9.45
C TYR A 468 8.69 11.69 10.25
N HIS A 469 8.20 12.85 10.64
CA HIS A 469 8.87 13.79 11.54
C HIS A 469 8.28 13.70 12.95
N SER A 470 8.89 14.36 13.93
CA SER A 470 8.17 14.70 15.16
C SER A 470 7.33 15.98 14.94
N ASN A 471 6.35 16.24 15.80
CA ASN A 471 5.61 17.52 15.75
C ASN A 471 6.50 18.75 15.99
N ASN A 472 7.74 18.56 16.49
CA ASN A 472 8.72 19.61 16.66
C ASN A 472 10.16 19.10 16.57
N ASP A 473 10.64 18.87 15.35
CA ASP A 473 12.02 18.45 15.07
C ASP A 473 13.07 19.48 15.51
N ASN A 474 12.66 20.73 15.71
CA ASN A 474 13.52 21.85 16.10
C ASN A 474 13.48 22.13 17.60
N ALA A 475 12.97 21.20 18.41
CA ALA A 475 13.00 21.35 19.86
C ALA A 475 14.44 21.52 20.36
N SER A 476 14.63 22.33 21.40
CA SER A 476 15.95 22.67 21.94
C SER A 476 16.60 21.57 22.78
N THR A 477 15.90 20.45 23.01
CA THR A 477 16.38 19.28 23.77
C THR A 477 15.86 18.00 23.13
N VAL A 478 16.58 16.89 23.33
CA VAL A 478 16.14 15.54 22.90
C VAL A 478 14.78 15.19 23.51
N ASP A 479 14.57 15.50 24.80
CA ASP A 479 13.26 15.29 25.46
C ASP A 479 12.15 16.08 24.79
N GLY A 480 12.41 17.31 24.34
CA GLY A 480 11.45 18.11 23.61
C GLY A 480 11.03 17.48 22.28
N ILE A 481 11.95 16.83 21.56
CA ILE A 481 11.67 16.10 20.32
C ILE A 481 10.72 14.93 20.60
N PHE A 482 11.03 14.10 21.59
CA PHE A 482 10.18 12.95 21.94
C PHE A 482 8.82 13.36 22.53
N ASN A 483 8.79 14.39 23.38
CA ASN A 483 7.54 14.91 23.96
C ASN A 483 6.61 15.53 22.92
N ALA A 484 7.13 15.98 21.78
CA ALA A 484 6.32 16.46 20.67
C ALA A 484 5.49 15.33 20.03
N GLY A 485 5.99 14.08 20.09
CA GLY A 485 5.32 12.92 19.50
C GLY A 485 5.35 12.92 17.96
N ILE A 486 4.75 11.90 17.37
CA ILE A 486 4.57 11.77 15.91
C ILE A 486 3.30 12.56 15.51
N PRO A 487 3.31 13.31 14.39
CA PRO A 487 2.11 13.92 13.83
C PRO A 487 1.13 12.83 13.39
N SER A 488 0.20 12.44 14.27
CA SER A 488 -0.69 11.30 14.01
C SER A 488 -1.53 11.52 12.76
N ASP A 489 -2.13 12.69 12.61
CA ASP A 489 -3.17 12.90 11.60
C ASP A 489 -2.59 13.01 10.19
N ASP A 490 -1.52 13.80 10.02
CA ASP A 490 -0.84 13.96 8.73
C ASP A 490 -0.14 12.67 8.30
N TYR A 491 0.51 11.97 9.24
CA TYR A 491 1.18 10.71 8.94
C TYR A 491 0.19 9.62 8.55
N GLN A 492 -0.89 9.45 9.31
CA GLN A 492 -1.94 8.46 9.02
C GLN A 492 -2.66 8.77 7.71
N LYS A 493 -2.84 10.06 7.37
CA LYS A 493 -3.34 10.49 6.06
C LYS A 493 -2.42 10.01 4.94
N THR A 494 -1.11 10.27 5.03
CA THR A 494 -0.13 9.82 4.04
C THR A 494 -0.19 8.31 3.89
N LEU A 495 -0.10 7.55 4.99
CA LEU A 495 -0.19 6.09 4.97
C LEU A 495 -1.45 5.60 4.24
N THR A 496 -2.61 6.15 4.58
CA THR A 496 -3.89 5.77 3.95
C THR A 496 -3.90 6.05 2.44
N ILE A 497 -3.30 7.16 2.00
CA ILE A 497 -3.23 7.53 0.58
C ILE A 497 -2.30 6.60 -0.19
N GLU A 498 -1.13 6.26 0.36
CA GLU A 498 -0.19 5.33 -0.27
C GLU A 498 -0.81 3.94 -0.42
N SER A 499 -1.35 3.40 0.67
CA SER A 499 -2.03 2.11 0.67
C SER A 499 -3.24 2.10 -0.28
N TYR A 500 -3.95 3.23 -0.41
CA TYR A 500 -5.06 3.34 -1.35
C TYR A 500 -4.64 3.11 -2.79
N TRP A 501 -3.59 3.80 -3.26
CA TRP A 501 -3.17 3.71 -4.66
C TRP A 501 -2.62 2.33 -5.00
N ALA A 502 -1.84 1.71 -4.11
CA ALA A 502 -1.31 0.36 -4.33
C ALA A 502 -2.44 -0.68 -4.39
N HIS A 503 -3.26 -0.79 -3.34
CA HIS A 503 -4.29 -1.84 -3.23
C HIS A 503 -5.45 -1.65 -4.21
N ALA A 504 -5.73 -0.42 -4.65
CA ALA A 504 -6.74 -0.14 -5.68
C ALA A 504 -6.48 -0.87 -7.02
N TYR A 505 -5.25 -1.30 -7.27
CA TYR A 505 -4.84 -1.94 -8.52
C TYR A 505 -4.10 -3.27 -8.29
N GLY A 506 -4.29 -3.87 -7.11
CA GLY A 506 -3.76 -5.19 -6.78
C GLY A 506 -2.25 -5.24 -6.55
N LEU A 507 -1.64 -4.10 -6.21
CA LEU A 507 -0.23 -4.01 -5.86
C LEU A 507 -0.08 -4.11 -4.33
N HIS A 508 1.00 -4.73 -3.88
CA HIS A 508 1.44 -4.64 -2.50
C HIS A 508 1.89 -3.20 -2.18
N ASP A 509 1.56 -2.70 -1.00
CA ASP A 509 1.97 -1.37 -0.56
C ASP A 509 3.43 -1.39 -0.09
N ALA A 510 4.28 -0.76 -0.89
CA ALA A 510 5.72 -0.71 -0.70
C ALA A 510 6.17 0.71 -0.43
N ALA A 511 6.69 0.95 0.78
CA ALA A 511 7.32 2.20 1.14
C ALA A 511 8.56 2.43 0.26
N TYR A 512 8.55 3.50 -0.53
CA TYR A 512 9.73 3.98 -1.26
C TYR A 512 10.87 4.28 -0.28
N GLU A 513 10.52 5.02 0.77
CA GLU A 513 11.38 5.33 1.91
C GLU A 513 10.52 5.41 3.18
N GLY A 514 11.02 4.88 4.28
CA GLY A 514 10.34 4.86 5.57
C GLY A 514 11.31 5.08 6.72
N GLY A 515 10.73 5.35 7.89
CA GLY A 515 11.48 5.59 9.12
C GLY A 515 11.49 7.06 9.55
N TRP A 516 12.23 7.32 10.62
CA TRP A 516 12.19 8.62 11.30
C TRP A 516 13.08 9.66 10.61
N ALA A 517 12.50 10.62 9.91
CA ALA A 517 13.19 11.60 9.07
C ALA A 517 13.68 12.85 9.81
N ILE A 518 13.87 12.81 11.13
CA ILE A 518 14.30 13.99 11.89
C ILE A 518 15.58 14.58 11.32
N GLY A 519 15.52 15.87 11.00
CA GLY A 519 16.64 16.67 10.51
C GLY A 519 17.04 16.42 9.05
N GLY A 520 16.49 15.39 8.39
CA GLY A 520 16.85 15.04 7.00
C GLY A 520 18.36 14.89 6.78
N ASP A 521 18.80 15.18 5.55
CA ASP A 521 20.23 15.26 5.16
C ASP A 521 21.03 16.31 5.95
N GLY A 522 20.35 17.30 6.55
CA GLY A 522 20.96 18.43 7.27
C GLY A 522 20.87 18.30 8.79
N ALA A 523 20.75 17.08 9.32
CA ALA A 523 20.45 16.87 10.73
C ALA A 523 21.48 17.53 11.66
N THR A 524 20.98 18.28 12.64
CA THR A 524 21.80 18.91 13.68
C THR A 524 22.39 17.87 14.64
N THR A 525 23.41 18.25 15.41
CA THR A 525 23.98 17.40 16.47
C THR A 525 22.91 16.89 17.44
N LEU A 526 21.93 17.73 17.81
CA LEU A 526 20.86 17.34 18.73
C LEU A 526 19.91 16.31 18.10
N GLN A 527 19.62 16.45 16.82
CA GLN A 527 18.78 15.51 16.07
C GLN A 527 19.49 14.16 15.90
N ASN A 528 20.79 14.16 15.63
CA ASN A 528 21.60 12.93 15.62
C ASN A 528 21.70 12.28 17.01
N GLN A 529 21.72 13.08 18.09
CA GLN A 529 21.60 12.55 19.45
C GLN A 529 20.24 11.89 19.68
N ALA A 530 19.14 12.46 19.17
CA ALA A 530 17.81 11.87 19.28
C ALA A 530 17.68 10.53 18.52
N LYS A 531 18.29 10.41 17.33
CA LYS A 531 18.34 9.16 16.56
C LYS A 531 19.07 8.04 17.31
N ASN A 532 20.08 8.40 18.11
CA ASN A 532 20.87 7.47 18.93
C ASN A 532 20.31 7.29 20.36
N ASP A 533 19.23 7.99 20.74
CA ASP A 533 18.58 7.84 22.05
C ASP A 533 17.79 6.53 22.11
N PRO A 534 17.83 5.75 23.21
CA PRO A 534 17.10 4.48 23.33
C PRO A 534 15.60 4.56 23.01
N ARG A 535 14.96 5.73 23.20
CA ARG A 535 13.54 5.95 22.88
C ARG A 535 13.24 5.89 21.38
N ALA A 536 14.22 6.14 20.51
CA ALA A 536 14.06 6.08 19.06
C ALA A 536 13.61 4.70 18.56
N LYS A 537 14.00 3.64 19.29
CA LYS A 537 13.54 2.27 19.03
C LYS A 537 12.01 2.19 19.05
N GLN A 538 11.37 2.72 20.09
CA GLN A 538 9.92 2.64 20.23
C GLN A 538 9.20 3.48 19.18
N THR A 539 9.78 4.64 18.81
CA THR A 539 9.25 5.49 17.73
C THR A 539 9.20 4.73 16.40
N MET A 540 10.29 4.01 16.05
CA MET A 540 10.34 3.19 14.84
C MET A 540 9.32 2.04 14.87
N LEU A 541 9.16 1.36 16.02
CA LEU A 541 8.13 0.32 16.19
C LEU A 541 6.72 0.86 15.98
N ASN A 542 6.42 2.07 16.49
CA ASN A 542 5.13 2.70 16.30
C ASN A 542 4.86 3.00 14.83
N SER A 543 5.83 3.58 14.11
CA SER A 543 5.68 3.86 12.68
C SER A 543 5.52 2.61 11.83
N TYR A 544 6.27 1.55 12.11
CA TYR A 544 6.06 0.26 11.43
C TYR A 544 4.65 -0.29 11.70
N ASN A 545 4.20 -0.23 12.95
CA ASN A 545 2.85 -0.70 13.31
C ASN A 545 1.75 0.11 12.61
N ASP A 546 1.92 1.42 12.53
CA ASP A 546 1.01 2.33 11.82
C ASP A 546 0.97 2.00 10.33
N PHE A 547 2.13 1.79 9.70
CA PHE A 547 2.24 1.38 8.30
C PHE A 547 1.51 0.05 8.04
N VAL A 548 1.71 -0.96 8.89
CA VAL A 548 1.01 -2.25 8.74
C VAL A 548 -0.49 -2.13 9.02
N GLN A 549 -0.92 -1.32 9.98
CA GLN A 549 -2.34 -1.06 10.23
C GLN A 549 -3.02 -0.39 9.03
N ALA A 550 -2.30 0.46 8.31
CA ALA A 550 -2.74 1.02 7.04
C ALA A 550 -2.75 0.00 5.88
N GLY A 551 -2.24 -1.22 6.06
CA GLY A 551 -2.18 -2.24 5.02
C GLY A 551 -0.86 -2.28 4.25
N GLY A 552 0.20 -1.68 4.80
CA GLY A 552 1.55 -1.72 4.27
C GLY A 552 2.17 -3.13 4.26
N ASP A 553 2.86 -3.48 3.18
CA ASP A 553 3.47 -4.80 2.96
C ASP A 553 5.01 -4.79 3.05
N LEU A 554 5.66 -3.78 2.44
CA LEU A 554 7.12 -3.67 2.36
C LEU A 554 7.61 -2.34 2.95
N TYR A 555 8.18 -2.38 4.15
CA TYR A 555 8.63 -1.18 4.86
C TYR A 555 10.14 -0.94 4.70
N THR A 556 10.52 -0.09 3.74
CA THR A 556 11.93 0.27 3.46
C THR A 556 12.45 1.27 4.47
N VAL A 557 13.08 0.80 5.54
CA VAL A 557 13.73 1.65 6.55
C VAL A 557 15.03 2.21 5.99
N GLY A 558 15.20 3.53 6.00
CA GLY A 558 16.47 4.10 5.53
C GLY A 558 16.60 5.60 5.36
N THR A 559 15.97 6.43 6.22
CA THR A 559 16.09 7.89 6.09
C THR A 559 17.29 8.48 6.84
N TYR A 560 18.23 9.07 6.10
CA TYR A 560 19.16 10.10 6.58
C TYR A 560 20.02 9.78 7.81
N GLY A 561 21.18 9.14 7.61
CA GLY A 561 22.22 9.04 8.66
C GLY A 561 21.76 8.29 9.92
N GLN A 562 21.01 7.20 9.77
CA GLN A 562 20.45 6.41 10.89
C GLN A 562 21.51 5.61 11.66
N TRP A 563 22.68 5.39 11.05
CA TRP A 563 23.83 4.70 11.66
C TRP A 563 25.14 5.06 10.93
N ASP A 564 26.19 5.35 11.71
CA ASP A 564 27.44 5.88 11.18
C ASP A 564 28.49 4.81 10.86
N HIS A 565 28.34 3.57 11.37
CA HIS A 565 29.32 2.49 11.21
C HIS A 565 28.69 1.09 11.23
N ALA A 566 29.20 0.20 10.37
CA ALA A 566 28.87 -1.23 10.42
C ALA A 566 29.32 -1.88 11.75
N ILE A 567 30.47 -1.46 12.29
CA ILE A 567 31.02 -1.97 13.55
C ILE A 567 30.07 -1.72 14.73
N THR A 568 29.43 -0.55 14.78
CA THR A 568 28.54 -0.15 15.88
C THR A 568 27.05 -0.23 15.54
N ALA A 569 26.70 -0.65 14.32
CA ALA A 569 25.31 -0.69 13.83
C ALA A 569 24.36 -1.43 14.79
N SER A 570 24.80 -2.56 15.34
CA SER A 570 24.01 -3.35 16.31
C SER A 570 23.62 -2.60 17.59
N SER A 571 24.35 -1.53 17.94
CA SER A 571 24.04 -0.66 19.09
C SER A 571 23.03 0.44 18.77
N SER A 572 22.75 0.70 17.50
CA SER A 572 21.77 1.71 17.08
C SER A 572 20.35 1.28 17.50
N PRO A 573 19.58 2.16 18.18
CA PRO A 573 18.18 1.89 18.54
C PRO A 573 17.30 1.55 17.33
N LEU A 574 17.62 2.09 16.15
CA LEU A 574 16.88 1.88 14.91
C LEU A 574 17.15 0.47 14.33
N VAL A 575 18.39 -0.01 14.38
CA VAL A 575 18.73 -1.41 14.06
C VAL A 575 18.06 -2.38 15.03
N GLN A 576 18.06 -2.02 16.33
CA GLN A 576 17.38 -2.82 17.35
C GLN A 576 15.85 -2.85 17.19
N ALA A 577 15.26 -1.83 16.56
CA ALA A 577 13.85 -1.85 16.19
C ALA A 577 13.59 -2.84 15.05
N ALA A 578 14.42 -2.83 13.99
CA ALA A 578 14.34 -3.81 12.91
C ALA A 578 14.51 -5.26 13.43
N ALA A 579 15.49 -5.48 14.31
CA ALA A 579 15.69 -6.77 14.98
C ALA A 579 14.47 -7.19 15.80
N ALA A 580 13.80 -6.24 16.46
CA ALA A 580 12.61 -6.51 17.24
C ALA A 580 11.41 -6.85 16.33
N ILE A 581 11.21 -6.13 15.22
CA ILE A 581 10.15 -6.38 14.24
C ILE A 581 10.27 -7.78 13.63
N ASN A 582 11.49 -8.18 13.27
CA ASN A 582 11.77 -9.47 12.63
C ASN A 582 11.94 -10.64 13.63
N ALA A 583 11.80 -10.39 14.93
CA ALA A 583 11.82 -11.46 15.92
C ALA A 583 10.53 -12.29 15.86
N SER A 584 10.63 -13.61 16.01
CA SER A 584 9.46 -14.52 16.02
C SER A 584 8.46 -14.26 17.15
N THR A 585 8.84 -13.47 18.15
CA THR A 585 7.99 -13.04 19.27
C THR A 585 7.26 -11.73 18.99
N TYR A 586 7.58 -11.02 17.90
CA TYR A 586 6.92 -9.76 17.58
C TYR A 586 5.49 -10.03 17.13
N THR A 587 4.54 -9.31 17.72
CA THR A 587 3.14 -9.40 17.32
C THR A 587 2.84 -8.25 16.37
N VAL A 588 2.79 -8.57 15.09
CA VAL A 588 2.39 -7.63 14.04
C VAL A 588 0.93 -7.22 14.29
N PRO A 589 0.59 -5.92 14.27
CA PRO A 589 -0.77 -5.47 14.48
C PRO A 589 -1.69 -5.91 13.32
N ALA A 590 -2.98 -6.03 13.63
CA ALA A 590 -3.98 -6.32 12.60
C ALA A 590 -4.17 -5.11 11.67
N VAL A 591 -4.35 -5.37 10.38
CA VAL A 591 -4.73 -4.35 9.40
C VAL A 591 -6.07 -3.72 9.79
N THR A 592 -6.16 -2.40 9.74
CA THR A 592 -7.38 -1.63 10.04
C THR A 592 -7.97 -0.92 8.83
N LEU A 593 -7.23 -0.82 7.72
CA LEU A 593 -7.73 -0.18 6.51
C LEU A 593 -8.82 -1.02 5.81
N GLY A 594 -9.86 -0.34 5.34
CA GLY A 594 -10.94 -0.93 4.52
C GLY A 594 -12.16 -1.41 5.32
N PHE A 595 -13.23 -1.75 4.59
CA PHE A 595 -14.44 -2.33 5.15
C PHE A 595 -14.24 -3.80 5.46
N GLU A 596 -14.48 -4.22 6.70
CA GLU A 596 -14.38 -5.62 7.12
C GLU A 596 -15.40 -6.52 6.41
N VAL A 597 -14.92 -7.66 5.89
CA VAL A 597 -15.72 -8.71 5.26
C VAL A 597 -15.67 -9.98 6.11
N ALA A 598 -16.37 -9.97 7.25
CA ALA A 598 -16.49 -11.13 8.15
C ALA A 598 -17.56 -12.16 7.70
N GLY A 599 -18.21 -11.94 6.55
CA GLY A 599 -19.30 -12.76 6.04
C GLY A 599 -19.99 -12.10 4.83
N SER A 600 -21.30 -12.30 4.70
CA SER A 600 -22.10 -11.53 3.73
C SER A 600 -22.20 -10.07 4.17
N THR A 601 -21.36 -9.22 3.60
CA THR A 601 -21.25 -7.79 3.91
C THR A 601 -21.95 -6.96 2.84
N ILE A 602 -22.72 -5.96 3.28
CA ILE A 602 -23.30 -4.93 2.43
C ILE A 602 -22.54 -3.64 2.73
N ILE A 603 -21.89 -3.06 1.73
CA ILE A 603 -21.16 -1.81 1.82
C ILE A 603 -22.01 -0.75 1.12
N PRO A 604 -22.66 0.17 1.87
CA PRO A 604 -23.49 1.20 1.27
C PRO A 604 -22.67 2.11 0.36
N ALA A 605 -23.26 2.46 -0.77
CA ALA A 605 -22.81 3.56 -1.62
C ALA A 605 -23.69 4.76 -1.28
N ALA A 606 -23.13 5.93 -0.97
CA ALA A 606 -23.93 7.15 -0.85
C ALA A 606 -24.42 7.59 -2.25
N GLN A 607 -25.37 6.85 -2.82
CA GLN A 607 -26.03 7.08 -4.12
C GLN A 607 -25.10 7.69 -5.18
N TYR A 608 -24.04 6.97 -5.55
CA TYR A 608 -23.04 7.48 -6.48
C TYR A 608 -23.44 7.25 -7.94
N THR A 609 -23.14 8.23 -8.79
CA THR A 609 -23.29 8.12 -10.25
C THR A 609 -22.01 7.59 -10.88
N VAL A 610 -22.13 6.48 -11.62
CA VAL A 610 -21.03 5.98 -12.44
C VAL A 610 -21.15 6.63 -13.81
N THR A 611 -20.16 7.43 -14.18
CA THR A 611 -20.20 8.30 -15.35
C THR A 611 -19.11 7.90 -16.33
N GLU A 612 -19.46 7.81 -17.61
CA GLU A 612 -18.47 7.81 -18.70
C GLU A 612 -18.34 9.24 -19.22
N ASN A 613 -17.13 9.80 -19.18
CA ASN A 613 -16.83 11.10 -19.76
C ASN A 613 -15.99 10.95 -21.04
N TYR A 614 -16.04 11.99 -21.87
CA TYR A 614 -15.25 12.08 -23.10
C TYR A 614 -14.54 13.43 -23.14
N ALA A 615 -13.24 13.42 -23.44
CA ALA A 615 -12.48 14.59 -23.84
C ALA A 615 -12.15 14.46 -25.34
N GLY A 616 -12.90 15.17 -26.20
CA GLY A 616 -12.82 14.98 -27.65
C GLY A 616 -13.40 13.63 -28.10
N ASN A 617 -12.64 12.87 -28.89
CA ASN A 617 -13.01 11.50 -29.30
C ASN A 617 -12.54 10.42 -28.31
N ASN A 618 -11.75 10.80 -27.30
CA ASN A 618 -11.14 9.86 -26.36
C ASN A 618 -11.98 9.75 -25.10
N ARG A 619 -12.14 8.50 -24.67
CA ARG A 619 -12.90 8.15 -23.49
C ARG A 619 -12.04 8.47 -22.27
N THR A 620 -12.48 9.42 -21.46
CA THR A 620 -11.77 9.79 -20.23
C THR A 620 -12.59 9.29 -19.05
N ASN A 621 -12.21 8.13 -18.52
CA ASN A 621 -12.74 7.68 -17.24
C ASN A 621 -12.04 8.42 -16.09
N LEU A 622 -12.12 9.75 -16.10
CA LEU A 622 -11.62 10.66 -15.06
C LEU A 622 -12.69 10.99 -14.00
N GLY A 623 -13.84 10.31 -14.03
CA GLY A 623 -14.92 10.51 -13.07
C GLY A 623 -14.77 9.55 -11.89
N VAL A 624 -14.65 10.11 -10.67
CA VAL A 624 -14.77 9.48 -9.34
C VAL A 624 -14.81 7.94 -9.39
N THR A 625 -13.63 7.30 -9.39
CA THR A 625 -13.54 5.86 -9.20
C THR A 625 -14.16 5.51 -7.85
N THR A 626 -15.30 4.80 -7.84
CA THR A 626 -15.84 4.22 -6.62
C THR A 626 -14.98 2.99 -6.28
N SER A 627 -13.81 3.23 -5.70
CA SER A 627 -12.95 2.20 -5.18
C SER A 627 -13.41 1.86 -3.76
N TYR A 628 -13.90 0.64 -3.57
CA TYR A 628 -14.22 0.10 -2.25
C TYR A 628 -13.00 -0.66 -1.75
N GLN A 629 -12.35 -0.18 -0.70
CA GLN A 629 -11.32 -0.94 -0.01
C GLN A 629 -11.96 -1.94 0.94
N LEU A 630 -11.60 -3.20 0.79
CA LEU A 630 -12.12 -4.34 1.54
C LEU A 630 -11.00 -4.87 2.44
N ARG A 631 -11.35 -5.19 3.68
CA ARG A 631 -10.49 -5.98 4.58
C ARG A 631 -11.04 -7.40 4.65
N ILE A 632 -10.29 -8.33 4.08
CA ILE A 632 -10.62 -9.75 4.06
C ILE A 632 -9.87 -10.45 5.19
N ASP A 633 -10.58 -11.10 6.10
CA ASP A 633 -9.92 -11.79 7.24
C ASP A 633 -9.51 -13.22 6.89
N THR A 634 -10.22 -13.85 5.96
CA THR A 634 -10.00 -15.26 5.59
C THR A 634 -9.88 -15.41 4.09
N THR A 635 -8.75 -15.95 3.63
CA THR A 635 -8.53 -16.30 2.23
C THR A 635 -9.64 -17.23 1.73
N GLY A 636 -10.23 -16.89 0.58
CA GLY A 636 -11.33 -17.66 0.01
C GLY A 636 -11.87 -17.08 -1.28
N SER A 637 -12.92 -17.72 -1.82
CA SER A 637 -13.67 -17.17 -2.95
C SER A 637 -14.79 -16.27 -2.43
N TYR A 638 -14.93 -15.08 -2.99
CA TYR A 638 -15.94 -14.08 -2.62
C TYR A 638 -16.76 -13.71 -3.85
N GLN A 639 -18.08 -13.83 -3.76
CA GLN A 639 -19.02 -13.29 -4.74
C GLN A 639 -19.17 -11.79 -4.54
N ILE A 640 -19.05 -11.06 -5.65
CA ILE A 640 -19.23 -9.61 -5.75
C ILE A 640 -20.54 -9.35 -6.50
N ALA A 641 -21.42 -8.54 -5.91
CA ALA A 641 -22.61 -8.03 -6.57
C ALA A 641 -22.77 -6.53 -6.33
N VAL A 642 -23.45 -5.85 -7.24
CA VAL A 642 -23.68 -4.40 -7.17
C VAL A 642 -25.16 -4.12 -7.16
N GLY A 643 -25.62 -3.38 -6.15
CA GLY A 643 -26.97 -2.82 -6.11
C GLY A 643 -26.99 -1.58 -6.97
N ILE A 644 -27.54 -1.68 -8.18
CA ILE A 644 -27.45 -0.63 -9.20
C ILE A 644 -28.76 -0.50 -9.97
N GLY A 645 -29.05 0.71 -10.47
CA GLY A 645 -30.25 0.99 -11.24
C GLY A 645 -30.14 2.29 -12.03
N ASN A 646 -31.09 2.52 -12.93
CA ASN A 646 -31.18 3.74 -13.72
C ASN A 646 -32.61 3.97 -14.21
N ALA A 647 -32.96 5.21 -14.53
CA ALA A 647 -34.27 5.57 -15.10
C ALA A 647 -34.41 5.17 -16.58
N THR A 648 -33.28 4.96 -17.28
CA THR A 648 -33.25 4.58 -18.70
C THR A 648 -32.31 3.40 -18.93
N SER A 649 -32.52 2.68 -20.04
CA SER A 649 -31.76 1.49 -20.41
C SER A 649 -30.45 1.82 -21.14
N GLY A 650 -29.52 0.86 -21.18
CA GLY A 650 -28.31 0.91 -22.01
C GLY A 650 -27.00 1.17 -21.25
N GLY A 651 -27.11 1.53 -19.97
CA GLY A 651 -25.94 1.72 -19.12
C GLY A 651 -25.18 0.42 -18.88
N LYS A 652 -23.85 0.49 -18.84
CA LYS A 652 -22.96 -0.65 -18.54
C LYS A 652 -21.83 -0.22 -17.62
N VAL A 653 -21.47 -1.08 -16.68
CA VAL A 653 -20.42 -0.84 -15.68
C VAL A 653 -19.49 -2.05 -15.61
N GLY A 654 -18.19 -1.82 -15.78
CA GLY A 654 -17.15 -2.79 -15.48
C GLY A 654 -16.91 -2.85 -13.98
N VAL A 655 -16.88 -4.06 -13.43
CA VAL A 655 -16.55 -4.36 -12.03
C VAL A 655 -15.16 -4.96 -12.01
N TYR A 656 -14.21 -4.26 -11.39
CA TYR A 656 -12.82 -4.65 -11.30
C TYR A 656 -12.52 -5.05 -9.86
N VAL A 657 -11.75 -6.12 -9.68
CA VAL A 657 -11.24 -6.57 -8.39
C VAL A 657 -9.73 -6.50 -8.47
N ASP A 658 -9.09 -5.70 -7.62
CA ASP A 658 -7.63 -5.51 -7.61
C ASP A 658 -7.08 -5.13 -9.00
N GLY A 659 -7.78 -4.21 -9.68
CA GLY A 659 -7.46 -3.77 -11.05
C GLY A 659 -7.82 -4.76 -12.18
N ALA A 660 -8.14 -6.03 -11.88
CA ALA A 660 -8.55 -7.02 -12.88
C ALA A 660 -10.05 -6.97 -13.16
N LEU A 661 -10.45 -6.94 -14.43
CA LEU A 661 -11.87 -6.96 -14.81
C LEU A 661 -12.51 -8.31 -14.41
N LEU A 662 -13.44 -8.28 -13.45
CA LEU A 662 -14.25 -9.44 -13.09
C LEU A 662 -15.35 -9.66 -14.13
N SER A 663 -16.14 -8.62 -14.41
CA SER A 663 -17.14 -8.63 -15.49
C SER A 663 -17.66 -7.23 -15.80
N THR A 664 -18.34 -7.11 -16.94
CA THR A 664 -19.13 -5.92 -17.28
C THR A 664 -20.60 -6.21 -17.07
N ILE A 665 -21.21 -5.55 -16.09
CA ILE A 665 -22.65 -5.69 -15.78
C ILE A 665 -23.49 -4.71 -16.61
N THR A 666 -24.68 -5.15 -17.01
CA THR A 666 -25.68 -4.26 -17.61
C THR A 666 -26.52 -3.62 -16.50
N VAL A 667 -26.63 -2.30 -16.53
CA VAL A 667 -27.40 -1.55 -15.54
C VAL A 667 -28.90 -1.72 -15.83
N PRO A 668 -29.70 -2.21 -14.87
CA PRO A 668 -31.12 -2.42 -15.06
C PRO A 668 -31.87 -1.09 -15.11
N ASN A 669 -32.85 -1.00 -16.02
CA ASN A 669 -33.81 0.10 -16.00
C ASN A 669 -34.85 -0.17 -14.91
N THR A 670 -34.74 0.57 -13.83
CA THR A 670 -35.58 0.47 -12.64
C THR A 670 -36.66 1.57 -12.60
N GLY A 671 -36.76 2.38 -13.66
CA GLY A 671 -37.72 3.47 -13.81
C GLY A 671 -37.42 4.72 -12.97
N SER A 672 -36.35 4.71 -12.17
CA SER A 672 -35.93 5.84 -11.32
C SER A 672 -34.43 5.75 -11.02
N THR A 673 -33.80 6.88 -10.70
CA THR A 673 -32.41 6.96 -10.21
C THR A 673 -32.27 6.51 -8.75
N THR A 674 -33.38 6.29 -8.06
CA THR A 674 -33.48 5.86 -6.65
C THR A 674 -34.08 4.46 -6.46
N SER A 675 -34.20 3.69 -7.54
CA SER A 675 -34.68 2.30 -7.51
C SER A 675 -33.58 1.39 -8.03
N TYR A 676 -33.34 0.25 -7.38
CA TYR A 676 -32.13 -0.55 -7.59
C TYR A 676 -32.43 -2.05 -7.65
N GLN A 677 -31.61 -2.81 -8.37
CA GLN A 677 -31.60 -4.27 -8.36
C GLN A 677 -30.17 -4.77 -8.11
N SER A 678 -30.05 -5.97 -7.51
CA SER A 678 -28.75 -6.58 -7.22
C SER A 678 -28.32 -7.33 -8.46
N ILE A 679 -27.18 -6.96 -9.01
CA ILE A 679 -26.58 -7.63 -10.17
C ILE A 679 -25.29 -8.30 -9.69
N VAL A 680 -25.25 -9.63 -9.75
CA VAL A 680 -24.03 -10.40 -9.47
C VAL A 680 -23.03 -10.13 -10.58
N ALA A 681 -21.87 -9.59 -10.22
CA ALA A 681 -20.76 -9.39 -11.15
C ALA A 681 -19.96 -10.68 -11.36
N GLY A 682 -19.78 -11.48 -10.30
CA GLY A 682 -19.05 -12.74 -10.37
C GLY A 682 -18.47 -13.12 -9.01
N SER A 683 -17.50 -14.03 -9.01
CA SER A 683 -16.70 -14.35 -7.81
C SER A 683 -15.22 -14.19 -8.11
N SER A 684 -14.46 -13.65 -7.14
CA SER A 684 -13.00 -13.58 -7.17
C SER A 684 -12.39 -14.35 -6.00
N SER A 685 -11.16 -14.84 -6.15
CA SER A 685 -10.39 -15.41 -5.04
C SER A 685 -9.61 -14.29 -4.37
N LEU A 686 -9.91 -14.03 -3.10
CA LEU A 686 -9.26 -12.99 -2.31
C LEU A 686 -8.46 -13.64 -1.17
N THR A 687 -7.29 -13.09 -0.89
CA THR A 687 -6.45 -13.48 0.24
C THR A 687 -6.87 -12.75 1.49
N ALA A 688 -6.37 -13.15 2.66
CA ALA A 688 -6.46 -12.31 3.84
C ALA A 688 -5.63 -11.03 3.62
N GLY A 689 -6.18 -9.86 3.91
CA GLY A 689 -5.53 -8.56 3.66
C GLY A 689 -6.47 -7.51 3.07
N VAL A 690 -5.87 -6.43 2.55
CA VAL A 690 -6.59 -5.37 1.86
C VAL A 690 -6.80 -5.76 0.40
N HIS A 691 -8.01 -5.55 -0.10
CA HIS A 691 -8.38 -5.74 -1.49
C HIS A 691 -9.22 -4.55 -1.97
N SER A 692 -9.42 -4.41 -3.27
CA SER A 692 -10.26 -3.35 -3.82
C SER A 692 -11.30 -3.86 -4.80
N VAL A 693 -12.44 -3.18 -4.83
CA VAL A 693 -13.43 -3.31 -5.91
C VAL A 693 -13.67 -1.94 -6.52
N GLN A 694 -13.41 -1.80 -7.82
CA GLN A 694 -13.62 -0.56 -8.57
C GLN A 694 -14.77 -0.73 -9.56
N LEU A 695 -15.59 0.32 -9.69
CA LEU A 695 -16.66 0.37 -10.70
C LEU A 695 -16.32 1.45 -11.74
N ARG A 696 -16.36 1.10 -13.02
CA ARG A 696 -16.09 2.05 -14.12
C ARG A 696 -17.17 1.96 -15.18
N ALA A 697 -17.62 3.09 -15.71
CA ALA A 697 -18.60 3.09 -16.80
C ALA A 697 -17.97 2.48 -18.07
N THR A 698 -18.68 1.56 -18.72
CA THR A 698 -18.35 1.04 -20.06
C THR A 698 -19.31 1.52 -21.14
N ALA A 699 -20.47 2.06 -20.74
CA ALA A 699 -21.38 2.81 -21.59
C ALA A 699 -22.36 3.61 -20.73
N ASN A 700 -22.62 4.87 -21.07
CA ASN A 700 -23.72 5.64 -20.48
C ASN A 700 -25.11 5.10 -20.90
N ALA A 701 -26.11 5.28 -20.04
CA ALA A 701 -27.48 4.94 -20.39
C ALA A 701 -28.05 5.88 -21.47
N SER A 702 -29.02 5.39 -22.23
CA SER A 702 -29.59 6.11 -23.36
C SER A 702 -30.18 7.46 -22.92
N GLY A 703 -29.68 8.55 -23.50
CA GLY A 703 -30.11 9.92 -23.16
C GLY A 703 -29.69 10.40 -21.76
N SER A 704 -28.78 9.69 -21.10
CA SER A 704 -28.23 10.02 -19.78
C SER A 704 -26.73 10.27 -19.87
N SER A 705 -26.20 11.14 -19.01
CA SER A 705 -24.75 11.29 -18.81
C SER A 705 -24.15 10.18 -17.94
N TYR A 706 -24.97 9.29 -17.40
CA TYR A 706 -24.57 8.29 -16.41
C TYR A 706 -24.85 6.87 -16.87
N ALA A 707 -23.91 5.96 -16.62
CA ALA A 707 -24.08 4.52 -16.80
C ALA A 707 -25.08 3.95 -15.79
N GLY A 708 -24.97 4.33 -14.52
CA GLY A 708 -25.88 3.87 -13.48
C GLY A 708 -25.72 4.59 -12.16
N TYR A 709 -26.71 4.39 -11.28
CA TYR A 709 -26.72 4.88 -9.91
C TYR A 709 -26.50 3.68 -8.98
N VAL A 710 -25.45 3.72 -8.18
CA VAL A 710 -25.04 2.63 -7.27
C VAL A 710 -25.58 2.92 -5.87
N ASN A 711 -26.20 1.91 -5.25
CA ASN A 711 -26.74 1.94 -3.89
C ASN A 711 -25.89 1.17 -2.89
N ALA A 712 -25.28 0.06 -3.31
CA ALA A 712 -24.41 -0.73 -2.43
C ALA A 712 -23.51 -1.68 -3.23
N LEU A 713 -22.38 -2.05 -2.65
CA LEU A 713 -21.61 -3.22 -3.00
C LEU A 713 -21.97 -4.37 -2.04
N PHE A 714 -22.11 -5.58 -2.58
CA PHE A 714 -22.31 -6.81 -1.81
C PHE A 714 -21.10 -7.69 -2.00
N VAL A 715 -20.50 -8.11 -0.88
CA VAL A 715 -19.35 -9.01 -0.86
C VAL A 715 -19.70 -10.16 0.07
N GLN A 716 -19.65 -11.40 -0.41
CA GLN A 716 -19.95 -12.55 0.43
C GLN A 716 -19.09 -13.77 0.09
N PRO A 717 -18.68 -14.59 1.08
CA PRO A 717 -17.98 -15.84 0.83
C PRO A 717 -18.80 -16.80 -0.06
N GLY A 718 -18.12 -17.46 -1.00
CA GLY A 718 -18.69 -18.48 -1.88
C GLY A 718 -19.54 -17.93 -3.02
N THR A 719 -20.58 -18.67 -3.38
CA THR A 719 -21.59 -18.26 -4.36
C THR A 719 -22.97 -18.38 -3.73
N GLY A 720 -23.88 -17.47 -4.09
CA GLY A 720 -25.23 -17.48 -3.56
C GLY A 720 -26.13 -16.48 -4.25
N THR A 721 -27.38 -16.41 -3.81
CA THR A 721 -28.22 -15.26 -4.09
C THR A 721 -27.67 -14.10 -3.25
N PRO A 722 -27.21 -12.99 -3.85
CA PRO A 722 -26.81 -11.84 -3.07
C PRO A 722 -28.01 -11.36 -2.23
N PRO A 723 -27.79 -10.77 -1.05
CA PRO A 723 -28.85 -10.14 -0.28
C PRO A 723 -29.70 -9.24 -1.18
N SER A 724 -31.02 -9.21 -0.94
CA SER A 724 -31.89 -8.26 -1.64
C SER A 724 -31.34 -6.85 -1.46
N VAL A 725 -31.33 -6.05 -2.53
CA VAL A 725 -30.87 -4.65 -2.40
C VAL A 725 -31.70 -4.00 -1.32
N PRO A 726 -31.08 -3.46 -0.25
CA PRO A 726 -31.84 -2.73 0.74
C PRO A 726 -32.57 -1.64 -0.03
N THR A 727 -33.90 -1.62 0.08
CA THR A 727 -34.67 -0.47 -0.40
C THR A 727 -34.01 0.76 0.21
N PRO A 728 -33.67 1.80 -0.56
CA PRO A 728 -32.96 2.95 -0.03
C PRO A 728 -33.63 3.41 1.24
N GLY A 729 -32.94 3.20 2.35
CA GLY A 729 -33.29 3.70 3.66
C GLY A 729 -34.76 3.82 4.01
N ALA A 730 -35.51 2.71 4.01
CA ALA A 730 -36.69 2.71 4.85
C ALA A 730 -36.21 2.55 6.30
N LEU A 731 -36.18 3.67 7.03
CA LEU A 731 -36.12 3.61 8.48
C LEU A 731 -37.31 2.78 9.01
N PRO A 732 -37.23 2.20 10.22
CA PRO A 732 -38.34 1.42 10.76
C PRO A 732 -39.63 2.22 10.77
N SER A 733 -40.77 1.54 10.67
CA SER A 733 -42.08 2.20 10.70
C SER A 733 -42.18 3.21 11.86
N GLY A 734 -42.61 4.43 11.54
CA GLY A 734 -42.70 5.54 12.47
C GLY A 734 -41.51 6.50 12.47
N TRP A 735 -40.36 6.12 11.90
CA TRP A 735 -39.22 7.02 11.71
C TRP A 735 -39.31 7.79 10.40
N LEU A 736 -39.06 9.10 10.49
CA LEU A 736 -38.90 10.02 9.37
C LEU A 736 -37.43 10.44 9.27
N SER A 737 -37.01 11.01 8.15
CA SER A 737 -35.68 11.60 8.04
C SER A 737 -35.61 12.72 7.02
N GLN A 738 -34.78 13.71 7.31
CA GLN A 738 -34.48 14.82 6.41
C GLN A 738 -33.16 15.49 6.80
N ASP A 739 -32.64 16.30 5.90
CA ASP A 739 -31.58 17.24 6.20
C ASP A 739 -32.15 18.48 6.90
N ILE A 740 -31.41 19.00 7.88
CA ILE A 740 -31.73 20.22 8.60
C ILE A 740 -30.76 21.30 8.16
N GLY A 741 -31.28 22.47 7.79
CA GLY A 741 -30.48 23.59 7.30
C GLY A 741 -30.03 23.47 5.84
N GLY A 742 -29.15 24.39 5.43
CA GLY A 742 -28.61 24.47 4.07
C GLY A 742 -27.41 23.56 3.85
N VAL A 743 -27.63 22.24 3.92
CA VAL A 743 -26.58 21.25 3.65
C VAL A 743 -26.11 21.34 2.18
N GLY A 744 -24.80 21.16 1.96
CA GLY A 744 -24.17 21.25 0.65
C GLY A 744 -24.29 19.98 -0.18
N LEU A 745 -24.40 18.81 0.48
CA LEU A 745 -24.77 17.54 -0.12
C LEU A 745 -25.93 16.91 0.67
N SER A 746 -26.90 16.33 -0.04
CA SER A 746 -28.03 15.66 0.63
C SER A 746 -27.53 14.43 1.38
N GLY A 747 -27.93 14.32 2.65
CA GLY A 747 -27.68 13.12 3.46
C GLY A 747 -28.71 12.02 3.20
N ALA A 748 -28.47 10.85 3.77
CA ALA A 748 -29.38 9.70 3.74
C ALA A 748 -29.45 9.04 5.12
N ALA A 749 -30.50 8.25 5.35
CA ALA A 749 -30.63 7.44 6.57
C ALA A 749 -31.24 6.09 6.23
N SER A 750 -30.72 5.01 6.80
CA SER A 750 -31.16 3.65 6.52
C SER A 750 -31.12 2.77 7.77
N TYR A 751 -31.81 1.64 7.73
CA TYR A 751 -31.88 0.69 8.84
C TYR A 751 -31.76 -0.76 8.35
N ALA A 752 -30.87 -1.52 8.98
CA ALA A 752 -30.68 -2.95 8.77
C ALA A 752 -31.36 -3.74 9.89
N SER A 753 -32.49 -4.39 9.58
CA SER A 753 -33.28 -5.14 10.57
C SER A 753 -32.61 -6.42 11.08
N SER A 754 -31.67 -6.99 10.32
CA SER A 754 -30.89 -8.17 10.72
C SER A 754 -29.90 -7.89 11.85
N THR A 755 -29.38 -6.68 11.92
CA THR A 755 -28.38 -6.25 12.92
C THR A 755 -28.92 -5.22 13.90
N GLY A 756 -30.07 -4.61 13.61
CA GLY A 756 -30.62 -3.52 14.40
C GLY A 756 -29.87 -2.19 14.24
N THR A 757 -29.13 -2.02 13.14
CA THR A 757 -28.23 -0.89 12.91
C THR A 757 -28.88 0.17 12.02
N TYR A 758 -28.78 1.43 12.44
CA TYR A 758 -29.07 2.62 11.67
C TYR A 758 -27.78 3.15 11.04
N THR A 759 -27.81 3.48 9.75
CA THR A 759 -26.71 4.12 9.04
C THR A 759 -27.18 5.45 8.49
N LEU A 760 -26.53 6.54 8.90
CA LEU A 760 -26.82 7.89 8.45
C LEU A 760 -25.62 8.45 7.71
N THR A 761 -25.86 9.11 6.58
CA THR A 761 -24.87 9.93 5.88
C THR A 761 -25.30 11.39 5.93
N ALA A 762 -24.33 12.30 6.10
CA ALA A 762 -24.62 13.73 6.21
C ALA A 762 -23.47 14.56 5.66
N SER A 763 -23.78 15.69 5.02
CA SER A 763 -22.88 16.84 5.02
C SER A 763 -23.34 17.82 6.10
N GLY A 764 -22.61 18.91 6.28
CA GLY A 764 -23.06 19.99 7.15
C GLY A 764 -21.89 20.80 7.68
N GLY A 765 -22.09 22.10 7.88
CA GLY A 765 -21.08 22.97 8.47
C GLY A 765 -20.86 22.73 9.95
N ASP A 766 -21.93 22.52 10.73
CA ASP A 766 -21.90 22.12 12.15
C ASP A 766 -23.34 21.99 12.72
N ILE A 767 -23.47 21.42 13.92
CA ILE A 767 -24.60 21.58 14.84
C ILE A 767 -24.15 22.59 15.91
N TRP A 768 -24.12 23.88 15.56
CA TRP A 768 -23.51 24.90 16.42
C TRP A 768 -24.08 26.30 16.24
N ASN A 769 -23.78 27.20 17.18
CA ASN A 769 -24.24 28.59 17.21
C ASN A 769 -25.75 28.70 17.04
N SER A 770 -26.23 29.47 16.06
CA SER A 770 -27.64 29.86 15.89
C SER A 770 -28.36 29.09 14.76
N ALA A 771 -27.67 28.24 14.00
CA ALA A 771 -28.25 27.48 12.90
C ALA A 771 -27.49 26.18 12.64
N ASP A 772 -28.22 25.07 12.54
CA ASP A 772 -27.67 23.73 12.32
C ASP A 772 -27.64 23.36 10.83
N GLN A 773 -26.66 22.55 10.44
CA GLN A 773 -26.59 21.88 9.14
C GLN A 773 -26.21 20.41 9.35
N PHE A 774 -27.15 19.47 9.18
CA PHE A 774 -26.91 18.05 9.48
C PHE A 774 -28.01 17.11 8.94
N ARG A 775 -27.84 15.79 9.05
CA ARG A 775 -28.89 14.78 8.77
C ARG A 775 -29.60 14.35 10.05
N PHE A 776 -30.94 14.38 10.04
CA PHE A 776 -31.77 13.94 11.16
C PHE A 776 -32.68 12.78 10.79
N ALA A 777 -32.65 11.69 11.56
CA ALA A 777 -33.65 10.61 11.53
C ALA A 777 -34.43 10.64 12.83
N TYR A 778 -35.77 10.76 12.81
CA TYR A 778 -36.53 11.17 13.98
C TYR A 778 -37.96 10.60 14.07
N GLN A 779 -38.52 10.69 15.28
CA GLN A 779 -39.95 10.55 15.57
C GLN A 779 -40.44 11.77 16.37
N GLN A 780 -41.75 11.86 16.63
CA GLN A 780 -42.30 12.87 17.55
C GLN A 780 -42.49 12.27 18.95
N LEU A 781 -42.10 13.01 19.98
CA LEU A 781 -42.35 12.71 21.39
C LEU A 781 -43.32 13.74 21.97
N THR A 782 -44.41 13.27 22.58
CA THR A 782 -45.32 14.12 23.37
C THR A 782 -45.13 13.88 24.87
N GLY A 783 -44.86 14.95 25.61
CA GLY A 783 -44.58 14.88 27.06
C GLY A 783 -43.20 14.32 27.38
N ASP A 784 -43.11 13.61 28.51
CA ASP A 784 -41.87 13.05 29.04
C ASP A 784 -41.44 11.78 28.28
N GLY A 785 -40.13 11.56 28.20
CA GLY A 785 -39.58 10.42 27.47
C GLY A 785 -38.06 10.40 27.40
N SER A 786 -37.50 9.40 26.73
CA SER A 786 -36.05 9.26 26.56
C SER A 786 -35.68 8.64 25.23
N ILE A 787 -34.47 8.92 24.76
CA ILE A 787 -33.79 8.17 23.70
C ILE A 787 -32.45 7.65 24.22
N VAL A 788 -32.17 6.37 23.95
CA VAL A 788 -30.92 5.68 24.27
C VAL A 788 -30.41 5.05 22.99
N ALA A 789 -29.11 5.15 22.73
CA ALA A 789 -28.49 4.51 21.58
C ALA A 789 -27.01 4.18 21.82
N ARG A 790 -26.46 3.24 21.07
CA ARG A 790 -25.03 2.95 21.04
C ARG A 790 -24.45 3.38 19.69
N VAL A 791 -23.57 4.36 19.72
CA VAL A 791 -22.77 4.77 18.56
C VAL A 791 -21.76 3.69 18.29
N THR A 792 -21.75 3.14 17.07
CA THR A 792 -20.82 2.08 16.66
C THR A 792 -19.66 2.61 15.84
N SER A 793 -19.88 3.60 14.99
CA SER A 793 -18.80 4.29 14.26
C SER A 793 -19.23 5.66 13.72
N LEU A 794 -18.23 6.49 13.41
CA LEU A 794 -18.36 7.69 12.60
C LEU A 794 -17.08 7.84 11.77
N SER A 795 -17.22 8.03 10.45
CA SER A 795 -16.09 8.36 9.58
C SER A 795 -15.49 9.72 9.96
N ASN A 796 -14.16 9.81 9.97
CA ASN A 796 -13.47 11.05 10.30
C ASN A 796 -13.42 12.00 9.08
N SER A 797 -14.55 12.65 8.77
CA SER A 797 -14.60 13.76 7.81
C SER A 797 -13.93 15.02 8.36
N ASN A 798 -13.97 15.18 9.68
CA ASN A 798 -13.37 16.26 10.44
C ASN A 798 -13.33 15.85 11.93
N PRO A 799 -12.33 16.28 12.72
CA PRO A 799 -12.28 16.00 14.17
C PRO A 799 -13.55 16.38 14.95
N TYR A 800 -14.30 17.37 14.47
CA TYR A 800 -15.51 17.90 15.11
C TYR A 800 -16.84 17.43 14.50
N ALA A 801 -16.79 16.54 13.51
CA ALA A 801 -17.99 15.85 13.00
C ALA A 801 -18.72 15.16 14.16
N LYS A 802 -20.05 15.15 14.19
CA LYS A 802 -20.80 14.58 15.32
C LYS A 802 -21.73 13.45 14.87
N ILE A 803 -21.89 12.49 15.77
CA ILE A 803 -22.94 11.47 15.71
C ILE A 803 -23.57 11.29 17.09
N GLY A 804 -24.89 11.21 17.17
CA GLY A 804 -25.53 10.99 18.45
C GLY A 804 -27.04 11.00 18.44
N VAL A 805 -27.60 11.23 19.62
CA VAL A 805 -29.04 11.35 19.86
C VAL A 805 -29.39 12.81 20.14
N MET A 806 -30.50 13.29 19.59
CA MET A 806 -30.95 14.68 19.68
C MET A 806 -32.43 14.77 20.05
N MET A 807 -32.79 15.80 20.82
CA MET A 807 -34.16 16.28 21.00
C MET A 807 -34.24 17.75 20.61
N ARG A 808 -35.18 18.13 19.74
CA ARG A 808 -35.33 19.50 19.22
C ARG A 808 -36.80 19.91 19.12
N ASP A 809 -37.09 21.18 19.34
CA ASP A 809 -38.47 21.68 19.39
C ASP A 809 -39.17 21.71 18.02
N SER A 810 -38.39 21.89 16.96
CA SER A 810 -38.83 22.09 15.59
C SER A 810 -37.80 21.56 14.62
N LEU A 811 -38.18 21.46 13.35
CA LEU A 811 -37.29 21.02 12.27
C LEU A 811 -36.56 22.17 11.57
N ASN A 812 -36.66 23.39 12.10
CA ASN A 812 -35.97 24.56 11.59
C ASN A 812 -34.48 24.52 11.99
N ALA A 813 -33.58 25.00 11.13
CA ALA A 813 -32.15 25.05 11.45
C ALA A 813 -31.84 25.80 12.77
N SER A 814 -32.66 26.78 13.14
CA SER A 814 -32.47 27.60 14.34
C SER A 814 -32.96 26.99 15.65
N ALA A 815 -33.58 25.81 15.62
CA ALA A 815 -34.36 25.24 16.73
C ALA A 815 -33.60 25.20 18.07
N ALA A 816 -34.30 25.47 19.17
CA ALA A 816 -33.87 25.04 20.49
C ALA A 816 -33.74 23.51 20.51
N ASN A 817 -32.59 23.02 20.98
CA ASN A 817 -32.27 21.60 20.91
C ASN A 817 -31.29 21.17 22.03
N VAL A 818 -31.22 19.86 22.23
CA VAL A 818 -30.20 19.20 23.04
C VAL A 818 -29.68 17.99 22.30
N MET A 819 -28.38 17.71 22.42
CA MET A 819 -27.74 16.56 21.79
C MET A 819 -26.78 15.89 22.77
N SER A 820 -26.71 14.57 22.73
CA SER A 820 -25.60 13.82 23.31
C SER A 820 -24.92 13.02 22.22
N TYR A 821 -23.62 13.24 22.02
CA TYR A 821 -22.90 12.83 20.82
C TYR A 821 -21.49 12.30 21.10
N TYR A 822 -20.89 11.73 20.05
CA TYR A 822 -19.47 11.38 19.88
C TYR A 822 -18.90 12.08 18.63
N SER A 823 -17.63 12.50 18.66
CA SER A 823 -16.89 13.00 17.50
C SER A 823 -15.56 12.26 17.26
N PRO A 824 -14.97 12.31 16.05
CA PRO A 824 -13.70 11.64 15.76
C PRO A 824 -12.50 12.10 16.61
N SER A 825 -12.53 13.33 17.15
CA SER A 825 -11.55 13.81 18.14
C SER A 825 -11.57 13.00 19.46
N GLY A 826 -12.59 12.17 19.67
CA GLY A 826 -12.88 11.45 20.89
C GLY A 826 -13.87 12.17 21.82
N ASP A 827 -14.26 13.42 21.50
CA ASP A 827 -15.17 14.18 22.35
C ASP A 827 -16.53 13.51 22.44
N THR A 828 -16.93 13.20 23.66
CA THR A 828 -18.25 12.66 23.97
C THR A 828 -18.89 13.48 25.07
N THR A 829 -19.97 14.19 24.77
CA THR A 829 -20.59 15.11 25.73
C THR A 829 -22.08 15.34 25.45
N TYR A 830 -22.67 16.26 26.22
CA TYR A 830 -24.01 16.80 26.05
C TYR A 830 -23.90 18.28 25.65
N GLU A 831 -24.58 18.71 24.60
CA GLU A 831 -24.66 20.12 24.19
C GLU A 831 -26.11 20.59 24.12
N SER A 832 -26.34 21.90 24.25
CA SER A 832 -27.69 22.47 24.27
C SER A 832 -27.79 23.85 23.66
N ARG A 833 -28.90 24.11 22.96
CA ARG A 833 -29.35 25.46 22.57
C ARG A 833 -30.69 25.72 23.25
N THR A 834 -30.71 26.64 24.22
CA THR A 834 -31.86 26.83 25.11
C THR A 834 -33.01 27.67 24.51
N THR A 835 -32.78 28.36 23.39
CA THR A 835 -33.79 29.15 22.68
C THR A 835 -33.53 29.12 21.18
N ASP A 836 -34.56 29.25 20.37
CA ASP A 836 -34.41 29.43 18.92
C ASP A 836 -33.44 30.57 18.60
N ASN A 837 -32.54 30.35 17.63
CA ASN A 837 -31.48 31.27 17.23
C ASN A 837 -30.47 31.62 18.35
N GLY A 838 -30.53 30.94 19.50
CA GLY A 838 -29.59 31.13 20.60
C GLY A 838 -28.21 30.54 20.32
N THR A 839 -27.25 30.83 21.19
CA THR A 839 -25.91 30.21 21.17
C THR A 839 -25.98 28.77 21.70
N THR A 840 -25.10 27.91 21.19
CA THR A 840 -24.94 26.53 21.69
C THR A 840 -24.02 26.53 22.91
N ASN A 841 -24.47 25.92 23.99
CA ASN A 841 -23.71 25.68 25.21
C ASN A 841 -23.07 24.29 25.13
N HIS A 842 -21.81 24.22 25.52
CA HIS A 842 -20.99 23.02 25.43
C HIS A 842 -20.12 22.87 26.69
N PRO A 843 -20.38 21.88 27.54
CA PRO A 843 -19.55 21.54 28.69
C PRO A 843 -18.33 20.74 28.26
N THR A 844 -17.26 20.77 29.08
CA THR A 844 -16.00 20.09 28.79
C THR A 844 -16.23 18.60 28.45
N PRO A 845 -15.84 18.16 27.25
CA PRO A 845 -16.08 16.79 26.80
C PRO A 845 -15.16 15.79 27.50
N ILE A 846 -15.61 14.53 27.56
CA ILE A 846 -14.75 13.40 27.92
C ILE A 846 -14.27 12.69 26.64
N GLN A 847 -13.08 12.09 26.71
CA GLN A 847 -12.49 11.35 25.59
C GLN A 847 -12.93 9.88 25.61
N ARG A 848 -13.52 9.39 24.51
CA ARG A 848 -13.98 8.01 24.32
C ARG A 848 -13.75 7.54 22.89
N THR A 849 -13.87 6.23 22.68
CA THR A 849 -13.86 5.61 21.36
C THR A 849 -15.12 4.74 21.21
N PRO A 850 -15.72 4.66 20.00
CA PRO A 850 -16.84 3.75 19.75
C PRO A 850 -16.38 2.28 19.84
N PRO A 851 -17.27 1.34 20.20
CA PRO A 851 -18.68 1.58 20.47
C PRO A 851 -18.92 2.24 21.84
N TYR A 852 -19.82 3.23 21.89
CA TYR A 852 -20.12 3.96 23.13
C TYR A 852 -21.59 4.38 23.20
N TRP A 853 -22.16 4.45 24.41
CA TRP A 853 -23.58 4.72 24.61
C TRP A 853 -23.86 6.19 24.93
N VAL A 854 -24.93 6.71 24.33
CA VAL A 854 -25.45 8.07 24.52
C VAL A 854 -26.94 8.02 24.87
N LYS A 855 -27.39 8.98 25.69
CA LYS A 855 -28.77 9.03 26.17
C LYS A 855 -29.23 10.46 26.45
N LEU A 856 -30.49 10.74 26.13
CA LEU A 856 -31.21 11.95 26.53
C LEU A 856 -32.51 11.59 27.25
N VAL A 857 -32.83 12.32 28.32
CA VAL A 857 -34.07 12.20 29.09
C VAL A 857 -34.76 13.56 29.16
N ARG A 858 -36.06 13.59 28.88
CA ARG A 858 -36.94 14.75 29.07
C ARG A 858 -37.91 14.50 30.24
N ALA A 859 -37.93 15.42 31.19
CA ALA A 859 -38.91 15.50 32.27
C ALA A 859 -39.46 16.94 32.36
N GLY A 860 -40.67 17.15 31.85
CA GLY A 860 -41.25 18.47 31.61
C GLY A 860 -40.41 19.29 30.64
N ASN A 861 -39.88 20.41 31.14
CA ASN A 861 -38.94 21.29 30.43
C ASN A 861 -37.48 21.00 30.81
N THR A 862 -37.20 19.99 31.63
CA THR A 862 -35.82 19.62 31.98
C THR A 862 -35.32 18.55 31.04
N PHE A 863 -34.17 18.79 30.43
CA PHE A 863 -33.48 17.86 29.53
C PHE A 863 -32.14 17.50 30.14
N THR A 864 -31.84 16.20 30.19
CA THR A 864 -30.61 15.70 30.81
C THR A 864 -29.91 14.72 29.88
N GLY A 865 -28.61 14.95 29.64
CA GLY A 865 -27.75 14.10 28.83
C GLY A 865 -26.87 13.18 29.66
N TYR A 866 -26.73 11.94 29.19
CA TYR A 866 -25.92 10.90 29.81
C TYR A 866 -25.10 10.16 28.77
N ASN A 867 -23.99 9.58 29.20
CA ASN A 867 -23.23 8.65 28.40
C ASN A 867 -22.79 7.42 29.22
N SER A 868 -22.38 6.34 28.55
CA SER A 868 -22.04 5.08 29.21
C SER A 868 -21.10 4.21 28.36
N PRO A 869 -20.10 3.54 28.97
CA PRO A 869 -19.27 2.56 28.27
C PRO A 869 -19.99 1.23 28.00
N ASP A 870 -21.02 0.88 28.78
CA ASP A 870 -21.62 -0.45 28.80
C ASP A 870 -23.15 -0.46 28.61
N GLY A 871 -23.79 0.71 28.55
CA GLY A 871 -25.24 0.86 28.41
C GLY A 871 -26.00 0.62 29.72
N GLN A 872 -25.31 0.31 30.81
CA GLN A 872 -25.87 0.00 32.13
C GLN A 872 -25.53 1.07 33.16
N ASN A 873 -24.26 1.46 33.22
CA ASN A 873 -23.73 2.47 34.13
C ASN A 873 -23.68 3.83 33.44
N TRP A 874 -24.61 4.72 33.80
CA TRP A 874 -24.81 6.01 33.14
C TRP A 874 -24.17 7.16 33.91
N THR A 875 -23.33 7.95 33.23
CA THR A 875 -22.74 9.18 33.78
C THR A 875 -23.44 10.40 33.20
N GLN A 876 -24.01 11.24 34.05
CA GLN A 876 -24.64 12.49 33.64
C GLN A 876 -23.56 13.46 33.13
N GLN A 877 -23.78 14.01 31.93
CA GLN A 877 -22.88 14.99 31.30
C GLN A 877 -23.37 16.43 31.49
N GLY A 878 -24.68 16.65 31.44
CA GLY A 878 -25.28 17.97 31.60
C GLY A 878 -26.79 17.92 31.76
N SER A 879 -27.39 19.03 32.20
CA SER A 879 -28.85 19.20 32.29
C SER A 879 -29.25 20.66 32.16
N ASP A 880 -30.27 20.93 31.35
CA ASP A 880 -30.82 22.28 31.16
C ASP A 880 -32.34 22.29 31.31
N THR A 881 -32.88 23.43 31.75
CA THR A 881 -34.31 23.72 31.68
C THR A 881 -34.60 24.54 30.43
N ILE A 882 -35.21 23.93 29.43
CA ILE A 882 -35.50 24.50 28.12
C ILE A 882 -37.02 24.48 27.90
N THR A 883 -37.60 25.64 27.63
CA THR A 883 -39.04 25.70 27.34
C THR A 883 -39.26 25.21 25.91
N MET A 884 -39.79 23.99 25.77
CA MET A 884 -40.18 23.41 24.48
C MET A 884 -41.70 23.14 24.43
N PRO A 885 -42.32 23.06 23.24
CA PRO A 885 -43.70 22.61 23.08
C PRO A 885 -43.95 21.22 23.68
N SER A 886 -45.22 20.88 23.95
CA SER A 886 -45.58 19.56 24.48
C SER A 886 -45.15 18.41 23.55
N THR A 887 -45.21 18.62 22.24
CA THR A 887 -44.72 17.70 21.21
C THR A 887 -43.43 18.24 20.60
N ILE A 888 -42.37 17.42 20.61
CA ILE A 888 -41.04 17.75 20.05
C ILE A 888 -40.57 16.62 19.12
N TYR A 889 -39.41 16.79 18.51
CA TYR A 889 -38.75 15.76 17.71
C TYR A 889 -37.58 15.16 18.49
N LEU A 890 -37.48 13.82 18.51
CA LEU A 890 -36.34 13.10 19.06
C LEU A 890 -35.80 12.11 18.03
N GLY A 891 -34.48 11.92 17.99
CA GLY A 891 -33.90 11.09 16.94
C GLY A 891 -32.38 11.00 16.95
N LEU A 892 -31.86 10.47 15.84
CA LEU A 892 -30.45 10.28 15.55
C LEU A 892 -29.97 11.42 14.64
N ALA A 893 -28.82 12.01 14.96
CA ALA A 893 -28.25 13.14 14.23
C ALA A 893 -26.80 12.85 13.83
N VAL A 894 -26.43 13.22 12.60
CA VAL A 894 -25.07 13.13 12.06
C VAL A 894 -24.74 14.40 11.27
N ASP A 895 -23.56 14.97 11.47
CA ASP A 895 -23.00 16.07 10.67
C ASP A 895 -21.53 15.80 10.31
N ALA A 896 -21.07 16.34 9.19
CA ALA A 896 -19.70 16.13 8.70
C ALA A 896 -18.68 17.17 9.21
N HIS A 897 -19.15 18.28 9.78
CA HIS A 897 -18.38 19.50 10.04
C HIS A 897 -17.55 19.98 8.81
N ASP A 898 -18.00 19.58 7.62
CA ASP A 898 -17.54 20.02 6.32
C ASP A 898 -18.73 19.89 5.38
N ASN A 899 -19.22 21.03 4.90
CA ASN A 899 -20.43 21.06 4.09
C ASN A 899 -20.19 20.63 2.63
N THR A 900 -18.95 20.27 2.26
CA THR A 900 -18.57 19.89 0.89
C THR A 900 -18.41 18.39 0.69
N ILE A 901 -18.39 17.60 1.77
CA ILE A 901 -18.24 16.15 1.76
C ILE A 901 -19.33 15.46 2.60
N LEU A 902 -19.51 14.16 2.41
CA LEU A 902 -20.38 13.33 3.24
C LEU A 902 -19.56 12.58 4.29
N THR A 903 -20.04 12.56 5.52
CA THR A 903 -19.60 11.59 6.54
C THR A 903 -20.63 10.49 6.70
N THR A 904 -20.21 9.33 7.22
CA THR A 904 -21.08 8.18 7.51
C THR A 904 -20.99 7.81 8.98
N GLY A 905 -22.14 7.73 9.64
CA GLY A 905 -22.27 7.33 11.02
C GLY A 905 -23.15 6.08 11.18
N THR A 906 -22.78 5.18 12.10
CA THR A 906 -23.58 4.00 12.43
C THR A 906 -23.97 3.95 13.91
N ILE A 907 -25.22 3.57 14.18
CA ILE A 907 -25.81 3.50 15.52
C ILE A 907 -26.64 2.23 15.65
N ASP A 908 -26.54 1.51 16.77
CA ASP A 908 -27.42 0.38 17.08
C ASP A 908 -28.06 0.50 18.49
N ASN A 909 -28.84 -0.51 18.87
CA ASN A 909 -29.52 -0.60 20.17
C ASN A 909 -30.36 0.64 20.53
N VAL A 910 -31.04 1.22 19.54
CA VAL A 910 -31.87 2.42 19.73
C VAL A 910 -33.16 2.08 20.49
N THR A 911 -33.37 2.73 21.63
CA THR A 911 -34.57 2.58 22.45
C THR A 911 -35.22 3.94 22.73
N LEU A 912 -36.52 4.05 22.47
CA LEU A 912 -37.34 5.22 22.78
C LEU A 912 -38.33 4.90 23.90
N THR A 913 -38.55 5.85 24.81
CA THR A 913 -39.63 5.77 25.81
C THR A 913 -40.48 7.04 25.79
N GLY A 914 -41.74 6.94 26.21
CA GLY A 914 -42.70 8.05 26.20
C GLY A 914 -43.82 7.87 25.15
N SER A 915 -44.60 8.93 24.91
CA SER A 915 -45.67 8.90 23.91
C SER A 915 -45.11 9.25 22.54
N ILE A 916 -44.73 8.22 21.78
CA ILE A 916 -44.05 8.33 20.48
C ILE A 916 -45.05 8.17 19.33
N SER A 917 -45.00 9.05 18.32
CA SER A 917 -45.81 8.97 17.10
C SER A 917 -45.02 9.30 15.84
N GLY A 918 -45.37 8.62 14.72
CA GLY A 918 -44.65 8.72 13.45
C GLY A 918 -45.53 8.88 12.20
N SER A 919 -46.60 9.68 12.24
CA SER A 919 -47.49 9.86 11.08
C SER A 919 -47.06 11.03 10.18
N ASN A 920 -46.92 10.74 8.88
CA ASN A 920 -46.83 11.71 7.78
C ASN A 920 -48.07 12.64 7.79
N PRO A 921 -47.97 13.97 7.63
CA PRO A 921 -49.16 14.81 7.41
C PRO A 921 -49.82 14.41 6.09
N THR A 922 -51.01 13.82 6.16
CA THR A 922 -51.84 13.47 5.00
C THR A 922 -52.24 14.73 4.22
N PRO A 923 -51.96 14.85 2.91
CA PRO A 923 -52.60 15.86 2.08
C PRO A 923 -54.10 15.53 1.94
N THR A 924 -54.94 16.54 2.16
CA THR A 924 -56.40 16.49 2.03
C THR A 924 -56.83 15.83 0.70
N PRO A 925 -57.65 14.75 0.71
CA PRO A 925 -58.10 14.11 -0.52
C PRO A 925 -59.20 14.92 -1.21
N THR A 926 -58.99 15.20 -2.50
CA THR A 926 -60.03 15.57 -3.48
C THR A 926 -60.96 14.36 -3.70
N PRO A 927 -62.30 14.54 -3.74
CA PRO A 927 -63.22 13.41 -3.89
C PRO A 927 -63.30 12.91 -5.34
N THR A 928 -63.22 11.60 -5.53
CA THR A 928 -63.61 10.89 -6.77
C THR A 928 -64.39 9.60 -6.43
N PRO A 929 -65.25 9.11 -7.34
CA PRO A 929 -66.50 8.42 -7.01
C PRO A 929 -66.41 6.90 -6.76
N ASN A 930 -67.51 6.44 -6.15
CA ASN A 930 -67.89 5.12 -5.65
C ASN A 930 -67.52 3.87 -6.52
N PRO A 931 -67.10 2.74 -5.91
CA PRO A 931 -66.66 1.52 -6.60
C PRO A 931 -67.77 0.57 -7.13
N THR A 932 -67.41 -0.18 -8.16
CA THR A 932 -68.12 -1.35 -8.74
C THR A 932 -67.54 -2.66 -8.15
N PRO A 933 -68.36 -3.68 -7.82
CA PRO A 933 -67.92 -4.84 -7.03
C PRO A 933 -67.09 -5.90 -7.78
N THR A 934 -66.20 -6.53 -7.00
CA THR A 934 -65.27 -7.64 -7.31
C THR A 934 -65.96 -9.00 -7.49
N PRO A 935 -65.47 -9.89 -8.38
CA PRO A 935 -65.85 -11.31 -8.39
C PRO A 935 -64.98 -12.19 -7.45
N THR A 936 -65.64 -13.17 -6.85
CA THR A 936 -65.25 -14.14 -5.82
C THR A 936 -64.09 -15.10 -6.19
N PRO A 937 -63.24 -15.52 -5.24
CA PRO A 937 -62.14 -16.47 -5.46
C PRO A 937 -62.57 -17.95 -5.58
N ILE A 938 -61.81 -18.73 -6.38
CA ILE A 938 -61.93 -20.18 -6.60
C ILE A 938 -61.13 -20.96 -5.54
N PRO A 939 -61.63 -22.08 -4.98
CA PRO A 939 -60.98 -22.82 -3.91
C PRO A 939 -59.82 -23.73 -4.37
N THR A 940 -58.83 -23.82 -3.48
CA THR A 940 -57.58 -24.61 -3.52
C THR A 940 -57.82 -26.12 -3.39
N GLN A 941 -57.05 -26.94 -4.11
CA GLN A 941 -56.99 -28.40 -3.89
C GLN A 941 -55.83 -28.79 -2.96
N THR A 942 -56.13 -29.72 -2.05
CA THR A 942 -55.24 -30.37 -1.08
C THR A 942 -54.46 -31.54 -1.72
N PRO A 943 -53.14 -31.70 -1.48
CA PRO A 943 -52.44 -32.94 -1.79
C PRO A 943 -52.38 -33.94 -0.62
N THR A 944 -52.63 -35.21 -0.96
CA THR A 944 -52.64 -36.45 -0.17
C THR A 944 -51.22 -36.93 0.25
N PRO A 945 -51.04 -37.69 1.35
CA PRO A 945 -49.73 -38.04 1.90
C PRO A 945 -49.18 -39.46 1.53
N THR A 946 -47.83 -39.55 1.50
CA THR A 946 -46.89 -40.68 1.78
C THR A 946 -46.70 -41.80 0.71
N PRO A 947 -45.44 -42.27 0.46
CA PRO A 947 -44.86 -43.33 1.29
C PRO A 947 -43.40 -43.10 1.76
N THR A 948 -43.14 -43.67 2.95
CA THR A 948 -41.92 -43.72 3.75
C THR A 948 -40.76 -44.53 3.10
N PRO A 949 -39.48 -44.12 3.19
CA PRO A 949 -38.33 -44.94 2.78
C PRO A 949 -37.72 -45.75 3.96
N PRO A 950 -37.36 -47.04 3.75
CA PRO A 950 -36.08 -47.55 4.32
C PRO A 950 -35.36 -48.62 3.44
N PRO A 951 -34.05 -48.96 3.64
CA PRO A 951 -33.05 -48.44 4.59
C PRO A 951 -31.68 -47.97 3.99
N ALA A 952 -31.09 -46.93 4.59
CA ALA A 952 -29.67 -46.51 4.64
C ALA A 952 -28.71 -46.85 3.46
N SER A 953 -28.84 -46.12 2.35
CA SER A 953 -27.88 -46.02 1.25
C SER A 953 -26.91 -44.84 1.43
N TRP A 954 -25.73 -44.91 0.79
CA TRP A 954 -24.82 -43.78 0.63
C TRP A 954 -25.56 -42.60 -0.04
N MET A 955 -25.38 -41.38 0.49
CA MET A 955 -26.10 -40.20 0.01
C MET A 955 -25.28 -39.50 -1.07
N GLN A 956 -25.76 -39.50 -2.32
CA GLN A 956 -25.09 -38.81 -3.40
C GLN A 956 -25.05 -37.30 -3.12
N CYS A 957 -23.86 -36.70 -3.18
CA CYS A 957 -23.60 -35.31 -2.84
C CYS A 957 -23.13 -34.48 -4.04
N ALA A 958 -22.59 -35.13 -5.08
CA ALA A 958 -22.22 -34.47 -6.33
C ALA A 958 -22.16 -35.47 -7.49
N SER A 959 -22.42 -35.00 -8.70
CA SER A 959 -22.09 -35.73 -9.94
C SER A 959 -20.62 -35.52 -10.33
N GLU A 960 -20.07 -36.36 -11.21
CA GLU A 960 -18.70 -36.22 -11.72
C GLU A 960 -18.42 -34.80 -12.26
N GLY A 961 -17.31 -34.20 -11.80
CA GLY A 961 -16.91 -32.82 -12.06
C GLY A 961 -17.40 -31.79 -11.03
N GLY A 962 -18.36 -32.14 -10.17
CA GLY A 962 -18.88 -31.26 -9.11
C GLY A 962 -18.07 -31.31 -7.81
N THR A 963 -18.52 -30.60 -6.78
CA THR A 963 -17.93 -30.66 -5.42
C THR A 963 -18.95 -31.24 -4.45
N CYS A 964 -18.59 -32.32 -3.79
CA CYS A 964 -19.40 -32.98 -2.77
C CYS A 964 -19.22 -32.25 -1.44
N THR A 965 -20.27 -31.58 -0.93
CA THR A 965 -20.25 -30.83 0.34
C THR A 965 -21.03 -31.57 1.43
N PHE A 966 -20.56 -31.48 2.67
CA PHE A 966 -21.16 -32.14 3.85
C PHE A 966 -20.60 -31.53 5.15
N SER A 967 -21.34 -31.64 6.24
CA SER A 967 -20.87 -31.16 7.55
C SER A 967 -19.89 -32.15 8.20
N GLY A 968 -18.89 -31.61 8.88
CA GLY A 968 -17.86 -32.41 9.57
C GLY A 968 -16.93 -33.16 8.62
N THR A 969 -16.14 -34.08 9.18
CA THR A 969 -15.29 -35.01 8.43
C THR A 969 -16.11 -36.23 8.01
N GLN A 970 -16.14 -36.55 6.72
CA GLN A 970 -16.89 -37.71 6.20
C GLN A 970 -16.04 -38.49 5.18
N VAL A 971 -16.32 -39.79 5.06
CA VAL A 971 -15.82 -40.60 3.95
C VAL A 971 -16.73 -40.37 2.74
N VAL A 972 -16.10 -40.09 1.61
CA VAL A 972 -16.75 -39.91 0.32
C VAL A 972 -16.29 -41.02 -0.61
N ARG A 973 -17.24 -41.62 -1.34
CA ARG A 973 -16.95 -42.57 -2.42
C ARG A 973 -17.23 -41.90 -3.76
N TYR A 974 -16.39 -42.14 -4.76
CA TYR A 974 -16.54 -41.67 -6.14
C TYR A 974 -16.53 -42.87 -7.08
N GLY A 975 -17.53 -43.00 -7.97
CA GLY A 975 -17.63 -44.14 -8.89
C GLY A 975 -19.04 -44.42 -9.40
N ALA A 976 -19.20 -45.54 -10.12
CA ALA A 976 -20.48 -45.99 -10.68
C ALA A 976 -20.51 -47.52 -10.81
N ASN A 977 -21.71 -48.11 -10.96
CA ASN A 977 -21.91 -49.54 -11.25
C ASN A 977 -21.18 -50.53 -10.30
N GLY A 978 -21.02 -50.17 -9.03
CA GLY A 978 -20.36 -51.03 -8.03
C GLY A 978 -18.84 -50.84 -7.91
N HIS A 979 -18.22 -50.02 -8.75
CA HIS A 979 -16.79 -49.72 -8.73
C HIS A 979 -16.55 -48.30 -8.20
N TYR A 980 -15.95 -48.19 -7.01
CA TYR A 980 -15.76 -46.91 -6.31
C TYR A 980 -14.36 -46.79 -5.70
N ASN A 981 -13.79 -45.58 -5.76
CA ASN A 981 -12.64 -45.15 -4.98
C ASN A 981 -13.11 -44.27 -3.81
N TYR A 982 -12.36 -44.24 -2.70
CA TYR A 982 -12.78 -43.60 -1.45
C TYR A 982 -11.73 -42.59 -0.97
N GLN A 983 -12.19 -41.47 -0.41
CA GLN A 983 -11.37 -40.47 0.25
C GLN A 983 -12.09 -39.94 1.50
N THR A 984 -11.34 -39.45 2.48
CA THR A 984 -11.90 -38.76 3.65
C THR A 984 -11.61 -37.27 3.52
N ALA A 985 -12.61 -36.44 3.75
CA ALA A 985 -12.45 -34.99 3.71
C ALA A 985 -13.36 -34.32 4.75
N THR A 986 -13.12 -33.04 5.03
CA THR A 986 -13.89 -32.24 5.97
C THR A 986 -14.55 -31.09 5.23
N GLY A 987 -15.87 -30.91 5.41
CA GLY A 987 -16.62 -29.83 4.78
C GLY A 987 -16.96 -30.07 3.30
N SER A 988 -15.97 -30.44 2.48
CA SER A 988 -16.19 -30.77 1.07
C SER A 988 -15.04 -31.54 0.41
N ILE A 989 -15.30 -32.15 -0.74
CA ILE A 989 -14.28 -32.75 -1.61
C ILE A 989 -14.66 -32.67 -3.09
N GLY A 990 -13.68 -32.41 -3.97
CA GLY A 990 -13.89 -32.38 -5.42
C GLY A 990 -14.23 -33.77 -5.98
N CYS A 991 -15.35 -33.89 -6.68
CA CYS A 991 -15.89 -35.14 -7.20
C CYS A 991 -15.36 -35.47 -8.60
N ASN A 992 -14.07 -35.79 -8.73
CA ASN A 992 -13.45 -35.98 -10.04
C ASN A 992 -12.27 -36.97 -10.01
N ASN A 993 -11.82 -37.34 -11.20
CA ASN A 993 -10.71 -38.28 -11.40
C ASN A 993 -9.37 -37.78 -10.85
N THR A 994 -9.16 -36.46 -10.73
CA THR A 994 -7.92 -35.90 -10.17
C THR A 994 -7.81 -36.14 -8.67
N VAL A 995 -8.95 -36.14 -7.96
CA VAL A 995 -9.00 -36.31 -6.49
C VAL A 995 -9.10 -37.79 -6.08
N PHE A 996 -9.77 -38.62 -6.88
CA PHE A 996 -10.07 -40.02 -6.54
C PHE A 996 -9.44 -41.08 -7.48
N GLY A 997 -8.82 -40.69 -8.59
CA GLY A 997 -8.55 -41.59 -9.73
C GLY A 997 -9.81 -41.96 -10.51
N ASP A 998 -9.69 -42.62 -11.67
CA ASP A 998 -10.86 -43.11 -12.43
C ASP A 998 -11.18 -44.58 -12.10
N PRO A 999 -12.19 -44.87 -11.27
CA PRO A 999 -12.55 -46.24 -10.90
C PRO A 999 -13.22 -47.02 -12.05
N ILE A 1000 -13.74 -46.34 -13.08
CA ILE A 1000 -14.36 -46.97 -14.26
C ILE A 1000 -14.35 -46.04 -15.48
N VAL A 1001 -13.34 -46.20 -16.33
CA VAL A 1001 -13.07 -45.35 -17.50
C VAL A 1001 -14.24 -45.39 -18.51
N GLY A 1002 -14.61 -44.22 -19.03
CA GLY A 1002 -15.66 -44.07 -20.05
C GLY A 1002 -17.09 -44.12 -19.51
N THR A 1003 -17.28 -44.21 -18.19
CA THR A 1003 -18.59 -44.19 -17.53
C THR A 1003 -18.72 -42.97 -16.63
N PHE A 1004 -19.90 -42.33 -16.65
CA PHE A 1004 -20.22 -41.17 -15.82
C PHE A 1004 -20.40 -41.59 -14.35
N LYS A 1005 -19.70 -40.93 -13.43
CA LYS A 1005 -19.60 -41.28 -12.01
C LYS A 1005 -20.29 -40.25 -11.12
N SER A 1006 -20.40 -40.56 -9.83
CA SER A 1006 -20.87 -39.62 -8.82
C SER A 1006 -20.20 -39.84 -7.48
N CYS A 1007 -20.23 -38.81 -6.63
CA CYS A 1007 -19.74 -38.86 -5.26
C CYS A 1007 -20.89 -39.04 -4.28
N SER A 1008 -20.66 -39.83 -3.25
CA SER A 1008 -21.61 -40.00 -2.15
C SER A 1008 -20.90 -40.02 -0.80
N VAL A 1009 -21.54 -39.43 0.22
CA VAL A 1009 -21.03 -39.42 1.60
C VAL A 1009 -21.61 -40.56 2.43
N ALA A 1010 -20.81 -41.05 3.38
CA ALA A 1010 -21.26 -42.00 4.39
C ALA A 1010 -22.26 -41.30 5.35
N PRO A 1011 -23.35 -41.97 5.77
CA PRO A 1011 -24.28 -41.38 6.74
C PRO A 1011 -23.64 -41.23 8.13
N ILE A 1012 -23.97 -40.14 8.85
CA ILE A 1012 -23.76 -40.00 10.32
C ILE A 1012 -24.33 -41.25 11.00
N PRO A 1013 -23.67 -41.89 12.00
CA PRO A 1013 -24.18 -43.13 12.58
C PRO A 1013 -25.59 -42.88 13.15
N PRO A 1014 -26.65 -43.47 12.58
CA PRO A 1014 -27.98 -43.40 13.15
C PRO A 1014 -28.01 -44.09 14.51
N SER A 1015 -29.05 -43.82 15.32
CA SER A 1015 -29.31 -44.50 16.60
C SER A 1015 -29.45 -46.03 16.50
N THR A 1016 -29.40 -46.59 15.29
CA THR A 1016 -29.46 -48.01 14.96
C THR A 1016 -28.10 -48.67 14.72
N TRP A 1017 -26.98 -47.92 14.64
CA TRP A 1017 -25.64 -48.52 14.61
C TRP A 1017 -25.26 -49.02 16.00
N THR A 1018 -24.55 -50.15 16.05
CA THR A 1018 -24.23 -50.79 17.32
C THR A 1018 -23.01 -50.10 17.93
N GLN A 1019 -23.19 -49.50 19.10
CA GLN A 1019 -22.06 -49.04 19.90
C GLN A 1019 -21.23 -50.24 20.32
N CYS A 1020 -19.94 -50.24 19.99
CA CYS A 1020 -19.03 -51.34 20.33
C CYS A 1020 -18.03 -50.98 21.43
N ALA A 1021 -17.66 -49.71 21.59
CA ALA A 1021 -16.74 -49.26 22.63
C ALA A 1021 -16.85 -47.76 22.87
N SER A 1022 -16.77 -47.34 24.13
CA SER A 1022 -16.46 -45.94 24.47
C SER A 1022 -14.99 -45.64 24.15
N GLU A 1023 -14.62 -44.35 24.11
CA GLU A 1023 -13.24 -43.91 23.92
C GLU A 1023 -12.27 -44.63 24.88
N TRP A 1024 -11.12 -45.04 24.34
CA TRP A 1024 -10.09 -45.90 24.93
C TRP A 1024 -10.45 -47.39 25.05
N GLY A 1025 -11.66 -47.80 24.68
CA GLY A 1025 -12.06 -49.21 24.58
C GLY A 1025 -11.59 -49.89 23.29
N THR A 1026 -11.86 -51.19 23.17
CA THR A 1026 -11.63 -51.97 21.93
C THR A 1026 -12.97 -52.33 21.31
N CYS A 1027 -13.20 -51.92 20.08
CA CYS A 1027 -14.40 -52.20 19.30
C CYS A 1027 -14.20 -53.50 18.50
N THR A 1028 -14.91 -54.57 18.86
CA THR A 1028 -14.91 -55.85 18.12
C THR A 1028 -16.14 -55.93 17.22
N VAL A 1029 -15.92 -56.30 15.96
CA VAL A 1029 -16.93 -56.27 14.89
C VAL A 1029 -17.03 -57.60 14.15
N PRO A 1030 -18.24 -57.98 13.68
CA PRO A 1030 -18.42 -59.22 12.92
C PRO A 1030 -17.98 -59.05 11.46
N GLY A 1031 -16.83 -59.64 11.10
CA GLY A 1031 -16.30 -59.57 9.75
C GLY A 1031 -15.70 -58.20 9.42
N THR A 1032 -15.80 -57.78 8.16
CA THR A 1032 -15.30 -56.49 7.67
C THR A 1032 -16.46 -55.49 7.59
N VAL A 1033 -16.45 -54.49 8.47
CA VAL A 1033 -17.51 -53.48 8.58
C VAL A 1033 -16.95 -52.07 8.68
N THR A 1034 -17.79 -51.05 8.54
CA THR A 1034 -17.42 -49.66 8.81
C THR A 1034 -17.60 -49.35 10.30
N VAL A 1035 -16.53 -48.85 10.93
CA VAL A 1035 -16.52 -48.34 12.30
C VAL A 1035 -16.42 -46.82 12.25
N ALA A 1036 -17.34 -46.14 12.93
CA ALA A 1036 -17.34 -44.69 13.15
C ALA A 1036 -16.85 -44.39 14.56
N TYR A 1037 -15.98 -43.40 14.73
CA TYR A 1037 -15.47 -42.92 16.02
C TYR A 1037 -15.70 -41.42 16.14
N GLY A 1038 -16.43 -40.96 17.16
CA GLY A 1038 -16.78 -39.54 17.26
C GLY A 1038 -17.80 -39.20 18.34
N SER A 1039 -18.29 -37.97 18.34
CA SER A 1039 -19.27 -37.44 19.29
C SER A 1039 -20.17 -36.38 18.64
N GLY A 1040 -21.43 -36.28 19.07
CA GLY A 1040 -22.40 -35.34 18.50
C GLY A 1040 -22.65 -35.59 17.01
N SER A 1041 -22.30 -34.62 16.16
CA SER A 1041 -22.41 -34.71 14.69
C SER A 1041 -21.06 -34.97 13.99
N THR A 1042 -19.97 -35.24 14.72
CA THR A 1042 -18.62 -35.30 14.16
C THR A 1042 -18.00 -36.68 14.39
N TYR A 1043 -17.74 -37.43 13.31
CA TYR A 1043 -17.21 -38.81 13.36
C TYR A 1043 -16.13 -39.04 12.30
N VAL A 1044 -15.12 -39.83 12.62
CA VAL A 1044 -14.16 -40.40 11.66
C VAL A 1044 -14.51 -41.86 11.42
N TYR A 1045 -14.50 -42.30 10.16
CA TYR A 1045 -14.89 -43.67 9.80
C TYR A 1045 -13.70 -44.43 9.24
N LYS A 1046 -13.59 -45.71 9.59
CA LYS A 1046 -12.63 -46.65 8.98
C LYS A 1046 -13.31 -47.98 8.73
N THR A 1047 -12.90 -48.65 7.65
CA THR A 1047 -13.28 -50.05 7.41
C THR A 1047 -12.36 -50.96 8.20
N ILE A 1048 -12.94 -51.79 9.07
CA ILE A 1048 -12.23 -52.60 10.07
C ILE A 1048 -12.67 -54.05 9.94
N THR A 1049 -11.70 -54.96 10.05
CA THR A 1049 -11.95 -56.40 10.14
C THR A 1049 -11.56 -56.91 11.53
N GLY A 1050 -12.48 -57.56 12.24
CA GLY A 1050 -12.20 -58.17 13.54
C GLY A 1050 -12.29 -57.20 14.72
N SER A 1051 -11.21 -56.48 15.07
CA SER A 1051 -11.21 -55.56 16.21
C SER A 1051 -10.34 -54.34 16.00
N VAL A 1052 -10.75 -53.19 16.54
CA VAL A 1052 -10.01 -51.92 16.46
C VAL A 1052 -10.02 -51.17 17.80
N GLY A 1053 -8.91 -50.49 18.12
CA GLY A 1053 -8.86 -49.58 19.26
C GLY A 1053 -9.73 -48.34 19.01
N CYS A 1054 -10.66 -48.06 19.91
CA CYS A 1054 -11.57 -46.92 19.83
C CYS A 1054 -10.93 -45.66 20.44
N ASN A 1055 -9.94 -45.09 19.77
CA ASN A 1055 -9.15 -43.98 20.32
C ASN A 1055 -8.57 -43.05 19.25
N ASN A 1056 -8.07 -41.90 19.71
CA ASN A 1056 -7.51 -40.85 18.88
C ASN A 1056 -6.26 -41.29 18.10
N ASN A 1057 -5.49 -42.28 18.57
CA ASN A 1057 -4.32 -42.76 17.83
C ASN A 1057 -4.73 -43.53 16.57
N VAL A 1058 -5.89 -44.20 16.59
CA VAL A 1058 -6.38 -44.98 15.45
C VAL A 1058 -7.22 -44.14 14.51
N PHE A 1059 -8.07 -43.25 15.04
CA PHE A 1059 -9.05 -42.50 14.24
C PHE A 1059 -8.76 -41.00 14.13
N GLY A 1060 -7.73 -40.46 14.79
CA GLY A 1060 -7.57 -39.01 15.00
C GLY A 1060 -8.53 -38.49 16.07
N ASP A 1061 -8.43 -37.22 16.45
CA ASP A 1061 -9.37 -36.59 17.39
C ASP A 1061 -10.44 -35.77 16.64
N PRO A 1062 -11.63 -36.32 16.36
CA PRO A 1062 -12.70 -35.59 15.68
C PRO A 1062 -13.28 -34.44 16.51
N THR A 1063 -13.05 -34.40 17.82
CA THR A 1063 -13.63 -33.36 18.69
C THR A 1063 -12.80 -33.23 19.97
N VAL A 1064 -11.83 -32.32 19.93
CA VAL A 1064 -10.85 -32.09 21.01
C VAL A 1064 -11.56 -31.68 22.29
N GLY A 1065 -11.22 -32.33 23.41
CA GLY A 1065 -11.80 -32.06 24.73
C GLY A 1065 -13.18 -32.67 24.98
N VAL A 1066 -13.75 -33.41 24.02
CA VAL A 1066 -15.06 -34.07 24.16
C VAL A 1066 -14.90 -35.59 24.09
N ALA A 1067 -15.58 -36.33 24.98
CA ALA A 1067 -15.53 -37.79 24.99
C ALA A 1067 -16.21 -38.40 23.75
N LYS A 1068 -15.57 -39.40 23.14
CA LYS A 1068 -15.99 -40.02 21.87
C LYS A 1068 -16.43 -41.47 22.05
N THR A 1069 -17.05 -42.05 21.03
CA THR A 1069 -17.57 -43.42 21.06
C THR A 1069 -17.48 -44.06 19.68
N CYS A 1070 -17.19 -45.37 19.65
CA CYS A 1070 -17.21 -46.16 18.43
C CYS A 1070 -18.53 -46.88 18.20
N TYR A 1071 -18.99 -46.80 16.96
CA TYR A 1071 -20.17 -47.47 16.45
C TYR A 1071 -19.81 -48.26 15.19
N TYR A 1072 -20.45 -49.40 14.97
CA TYR A 1072 -20.30 -50.15 13.71
C TYR A 1072 -21.66 -50.50 13.10
N LYS A 1073 -21.65 -50.73 11.78
CA LYS A 1073 -22.82 -51.13 10.99
C LYS A 1073 -22.69 -52.54 10.44
#